data_AF-A0A2S3H446-F1
#
_entry.id   AF-A0A2S3H446-F1
#
_cell.length_a   1.000
_cell.length_b   1.000
_cell.length_c   1.000
_cell.angle_alpha   90.00
_cell.angle_beta   90.00
_cell.angle_gamma   90.00
#
_symmetry.space_group_name_H-M   'P 1'
#
loop_
_entity.id
_entity.type
_entity.pdbx_description
1 polymer ?
#
loop_
_entity_poly.entity_id
_entity_poly.type
_entity_poly.pdbx_seq_one_letter_code
_entity_poly.pdbx_strand_id
1 'polypeptide(L)'
;MAMEIPAEVRRYWLPILLFTAGFLFQLLVLPRHFPPTHYDVLGIERFAPVERVVEAYERLSKEWLSETNHQPTVDIIKIRYAYELLKNPILKRDYDQYGLDEHMDVLERVKEQYQKEHFLKIDLPLLKDSVVSLTDDAFNVLTHESFMSAIAEEYPLIILVYSKGSPRCAQFIEYWKQISARLDGIAKTAMVEVGDSHLAGHFAKKGFSKQPFFRNGVPAIVAYPANCRSPSCYMRYLGGLFVDSVVDWVATSVVGLPRILYYSKEALGPQFIGKSGHHKVKVIFFSSTGERAAPFLRQAAQEYSSYASFAFVLWREDESQIWWNSLGVESAPALVFLKGPGTKPVVHHGTFSKSEFTEMMEEHKHHELRQLRSDTSLELGCDARGHSRAGNDAAIWYCVIVAGRPGVELSKKRQILRKAQDQLIGDVDRSAIGNVANSVEISSAATALEDERLTFVWLDGEVQKQICAFYLATDYSGACGPRGFEDDNDKPEIFIVRFQRNATYEALKAEKKNNLMEALQGQQTDASQLVARYKGPDEIQEINRWISQIIKDGDSREIPYFTSKVPDLVPEETSKEWLRSTKSIRSAGKSLKENIGFNFQDYLTDPRIGSTLLMCGCISFGIIWLRNNKPTHSTQQEKAPKDKTKRPRPKLSTSLFGQPESIADVEPKDARQWEMSDSDSD
;
A
#
# COMPACT_ATOMS: atom_id res chain seq x y z
N MET A 1 -56.42 24.39 12.49
CA MET A 1 -57.26 23.33 11.90
C MET A 1 -56.39 22.50 10.97
N ALA A 2 -55.98 21.31 11.42
CA ALA A 2 -55.31 20.36 10.54
C ALA A 2 -56.40 19.59 9.78
N MET A 3 -56.43 19.69 8.45
CA MET A 3 -57.32 18.86 7.62
C MET A 3 -56.92 17.39 7.82
N GLU A 4 -57.79 16.61 8.45
CA GLU A 4 -57.66 15.15 8.45
C GLU A 4 -57.84 14.65 7.01
N ILE A 5 -56.80 14.05 6.47
CA ILE A 5 -56.81 13.46 5.13
C ILE A 5 -57.81 12.29 5.15
N PRO A 6 -58.79 12.24 4.21
CA PRO A 6 -59.78 11.16 4.16
C PRO A 6 -59.11 9.78 4.12
N ALA A 7 -59.67 8.80 4.84
CA ALA A 7 -59.10 7.45 4.94
C ALA A 7 -58.93 6.75 3.57
N GLU A 8 -59.76 7.11 2.60
CA GLU A 8 -59.66 6.64 1.21
C GLU A 8 -58.43 7.21 0.50
N VAL A 9 -58.15 8.51 0.68
CA VAL A 9 -56.96 9.17 0.12
C VAL A 9 -55.69 8.56 0.72
N ARG A 10 -55.69 8.23 2.02
CA ARG A 10 -54.55 7.57 2.68
C ARG A 10 -54.30 6.14 2.17
N ARG A 11 -55.34 5.43 1.70
CA ARG A 11 -55.22 4.06 1.16
C ARG A 11 -54.70 4.03 -0.29
N TYR A 12 -55.12 4.99 -1.12
CA TYR A 12 -54.76 5.02 -2.55
C TYR A 12 -53.61 5.98 -2.89
N TRP A 13 -53.12 6.80 -1.95
CA TRP A 13 -52.01 7.74 -2.19
C TRP A 13 -50.80 7.07 -2.84
N LEU A 14 -50.32 5.96 -2.27
CA LEU A 14 -49.09 5.30 -2.75
C LEU A 14 -49.26 4.72 -4.17
N PRO A 15 -50.34 3.99 -4.51
CA PRO A 15 -50.64 3.59 -5.89
C PRO A 15 -50.74 4.77 -6.86
N ILE A 16 -51.44 5.84 -6.47
CA ILE A 16 -51.61 7.04 -7.29
C ILE A 16 -50.25 7.68 -7.54
N LEU A 17 -49.41 7.82 -6.51
CA LEU A 17 -48.08 8.41 -6.61
C LEU A 17 -47.16 7.59 -7.52
N LEU A 18 -47.15 6.26 -7.41
CA LEU A 18 -46.35 5.40 -8.29
C LEU A 18 -46.82 5.48 -9.74
N PHE A 19 -48.13 5.53 -9.97
CA PHE A 19 -48.70 5.62 -11.30
C PHE A 19 -48.43 6.99 -11.94
N THR A 20 -48.65 8.09 -11.21
CA THR A 20 -48.37 9.45 -11.70
C THR A 20 -46.87 9.66 -11.91
N ALA A 21 -46.01 9.15 -11.02
CA ALA A 21 -44.56 9.19 -11.21
C ALA A 21 -44.13 8.40 -12.45
N GLY A 22 -44.66 7.19 -12.66
CA GLY A 22 -44.37 6.39 -13.85
C GLY A 22 -44.83 7.06 -15.15
N PHE A 23 -46.02 7.68 -15.15
CA PHE A 23 -46.56 8.40 -16.30
C PHE A 23 -45.77 9.67 -16.63
N LEU A 24 -45.43 10.48 -15.61
CA LEU A 24 -44.57 11.65 -15.77
C LEU A 24 -43.17 11.26 -16.23
N PHE A 25 -42.65 10.13 -15.76
CA PHE A 25 -41.38 9.59 -16.22
C PHE A 25 -41.44 9.26 -17.72
N GLN A 26 -42.50 8.60 -18.20
CA GLN A 26 -42.64 8.28 -19.62
C GLN A 26 -42.87 9.50 -20.53
N LEU A 27 -43.58 10.53 -20.06
CA LEU A 27 -43.91 11.70 -20.88
C LEU A 27 -42.86 12.82 -20.84
N LEU A 28 -42.22 13.04 -19.70
CA LEU A 28 -41.33 14.20 -19.52
C LEU A 28 -39.87 13.79 -19.43
N VAL A 29 -39.58 12.67 -18.75
CA VAL A 29 -38.20 12.24 -18.52
C VAL A 29 -37.69 11.48 -19.73
N LEU A 30 -38.42 10.47 -20.20
CA LEU A 30 -37.97 9.60 -21.29
C LEU A 30 -37.67 10.36 -22.60
N PRO A 31 -38.54 11.27 -23.10
CA PRO A 31 -38.28 11.96 -24.37
C PRO A 31 -37.17 13.01 -24.28
N ARG A 32 -36.83 13.46 -23.06
CA ARG A 32 -35.74 14.41 -22.81
C ARG A 32 -34.39 13.74 -22.52
N HIS A 33 -34.41 12.48 -22.07
CA HIS A 33 -33.21 11.72 -21.66
C HIS A 33 -32.85 10.59 -22.63
N PHE A 34 -33.69 10.25 -23.60
CA PHE A 34 -33.25 9.53 -24.79
C PHE A 34 -32.63 10.57 -25.73
N PRO A 35 -31.29 10.74 -25.76
CA PRO A 35 -30.71 11.69 -26.69
C PRO A 35 -31.09 11.25 -28.11
N PRO A 36 -31.48 12.18 -29.01
CA PRO A 36 -31.44 11.89 -30.43
C PRO A 36 -29.99 11.50 -30.73
N THR A 37 -29.80 10.30 -31.28
CA THR A 37 -28.47 9.88 -31.71
C THR A 37 -27.98 10.82 -32.80
N HIS A 38 -26.66 10.89 -33.02
CA HIS A 38 -26.12 11.69 -34.12
C HIS A 38 -26.66 11.26 -35.49
N TYR A 39 -27.09 10.00 -35.60
CA TYR A 39 -27.84 9.48 -36.76
C TYR A 39 -29.25 10.09 -36.88
N ASP A 40 -29.97 10.22 -35.77
CA ASP A 40 -31.30 10.83 -35.73
C ASP A 40 -31.23 12.33 -36.10
N VAL A 41 -30.14 13.02 -35.72
CA VAL A 41 -29.88 14.42 -36.11
C VAL A 41 -29.71 14.57 -37.63
N LEU A 42 -29.11 13.58 -38.29
CA LEU A 42 -28.95 13.53 -39.75
C LEU A 42 -30.17 12.91 -40.47
N GLY A 43 -31.15 12.38 -39.73
CA GLY A 43 -32.32 11.71 -40.27
C GLY A 43 -32.00 10.39 -41.00
N ILE A 44 -31.01 9.65 -40.51
CA ILE A 44 -30.55 8.37 -41.08
C ILE A 44 -30.63 7.24 -40.06
N GLU A 45 -30.58 6.00 -40.54
CA GLU A 45 -30.58 4.81 -39.70
C GLU A 45 -29.29 4.69 -38.88
N ARG A 46 -29.38 4.10 -37.68
CA ARG A 46 -28.22 3.83 -36.83
C ARG A 46 -27.25 2.86 -37.54
N PHE A 47 -25.95 3.07 -37.33
CA PHE A 47 -24.88 2.30 -37.98
C PHE A 47 -24.82 2.44 -39.51
N ALA A 48 -25.45 3.47 -40.08
CA ALA A 48 -25.32 3.77 -41.50
C ALA A 48 -23.84 3.91 -41.94
N PRO A 49 -23.50 3.47 -43.17
CA PRO A 49 -22.13 3.59 -43.68
C PRO A 49 -21.77 5.05 -43.96
N VAL A 50 -20.47 5.36 -44.01
CA VAL A 50 -19.97 6.75 -44.09
C VAL A 50 -20.48 7.47 -45.36
N GLU A 51 -20.67 6.73 -46.45
CA GLU A 51 -21.21 7.27 -47.71
C GLU A 51 -22.62 7.84 -47.51
N ARG A 52 -23.47 7.14 -46.75
CA ARG A 52 -24.83 7.60 -46.42
C ARG A 52 -24.82 8.82 -45.50
N VAL A 53 -23.85 8.91 -44.59
CA VAL A 53 -23.64 10.07 -43.73
C VAL A 53 -23.31 11.30 -44.57
N VAL A 54 -22.43 11.15 -45.57
CA VAL A 54 -22.06 12.22 -46.50
C VAL A 54 -23.25 12.64 -47.37
N GLU A 55 -23.99 11.69 -47.97
CA GLU A 55 -25.20 11.97 -48.76
C GLU A 55 -26.26 12.76 -47.96
N ALA A 56 -26.52 12.32 -46.72
CA ALA A 56 -27.50 12.97 -45.86
C ALA A 56 -27.08 14.40 -45.49
N TYR A 57 -25.80 14.60 -45.18
CA TYR A 57 -25.25 15.92 -44.91
C TYR A 57 -25.29 16.85 -46.14
N GLU A 58 -24.96 16.34 -47.34
CA GLU A 58 -25.03 17.11 -48.58
C GLU A 58 -26.47 17.53 -48.91
N ARG A 59 -27.45 16.66 -48.66
CA ARG A 59 -28.86 16.98 -48.84
C ARG A 59 -29.30 18.09 -47.89
N LEU A 60 -28.98 17.95 -46.60
CA LEU A 60 -29.37 18.94 -45.58
C LEU A 60 -28.62 20.27 -45.75
N SER A 61 -27.36 20.24 -46.14
CA SER A 61 -26.57 21.47 -46.35
C SER A 61 -27.06 22.31 -47.54
N LYS A 62 -27.58 21.68 -48.60
CA LYS A 62 -28.26 22.39 -49.71
C LYS A 62 -29.51 23.13 -49.24
N GLU A 63 -30.24 22.55 -48.29
CA GLU A 63 -31.43 23.17 -47.69
C GLU A 63 -31.03 24.33 -46.76
N TRP A 64 -29.96 24.20 -45.97
CA TRP A 64 -29.46 25.27 -45.08
C TRP A 64 -28.87 26.47 -45.81
N LEU A 65 -28.17 26.26 -46.93
CA LEU A 65 -27.57 27.34 -47.73
C LEU A 65 -28.60 28.10 -48.59
N SER A 66 -29.86 27.68 -48.60
CA SER A 66 -30.93 28.40 -49.29
C SER A 66 -31.39 29.64 -48.50
N GLU A 67 -31.62 30.76 -49.19
CA GLU A 67 -32.00 32.05 -48.59
C GLU A 67 -33.35 32.02 -47.82
N THR A 68 -34.15 30.96 -47.99
CA THR A 68 -35.46 30.78 -47.35
C THR A 68 -35.42 30.05 -46.01
N ASN A 69 -34.23 29.68 -45.50
CA ASN A 69 -34.15 28.83 -44.32
C ASN A 69 -34.39 29.59 -43.00
N HIS A 70 -35.30 29.08 -42.17
CA HIS A 70 -35.68 29.61 -40.85
C HIS A 70 -35.13 28.75 -39.69
N GLN A 71 -34.27 27.76 -39.96
CA GLN A 71 -33.72 26.90 -38.91
C GLN A 71 -32.77 27.66 -37.97
N PRO A 72 -32.83 27.39 -36.66
CA PRO A 72 -31.96 28.06 -35.69
C PRO A 72 -30.50 27.60 -35.87
N THR A 73 -29.54 28.52 -35.74
CA THR A 73 -28.08 28.26 -35.86
C THR A 73 -27.63 27.07 -35.00
N VAL A 74 -28.24 26.89 -33.83
CA VAL A 74 -27.97 25.78 -32.91
C VAL A 74 -28.21 24.41 -33.53
N ASP A 75 -29.25 24.25 -34.35
CA ASP A 75 -29.54 22.96 -34.99
C ASP A 75 -28.57 22.69 -36.14
N ILE A 76 -28.15 23.73 -36.87
CA ILE A 76 -27.10 23.62 -37.89
C ILE A 76 -25.76 23.19 -37.25
N ILE A 77 -25.41 23.73 -36.09
CA ILE A 77 -24.20 23.33 -35.33
C ILE A 77 -24.28 21.85 -34.94
N LYS A 78 -25.43 21.37 -34.44
CA LYS A 78 -25.60 19.95 -34.10
C LYS A 78 -25.45 19.05 -35.32
N ILE A 79 -26.02 19.43 -36.46
CA ILE A 79 -25.95 18.59 -37.65
C ILE A 79 -24.52 18.58 -38.21
N ARG A 80 -23.83 19.73 -38.17
CA ARG A 80 -22.42 19.81 -38.53
C ARG A 80 -21.53 18.95 -37.63
N TYR A 81 -21.75 18.99 -36.32
CA TYR A 81 -21.05 18.16 -35.35
C TYR A 81 -21.28 16.66 -35.60
N ALA A 82 -22.55 16.26 -35.77
CA ALA A 82 -22.92 14.88 -36.06
C ALA A 82 -22.25 14.36 -37.35
N TYR A 83 -22.20 15.19 -38.39
CA TYR A 83 -21.49 14.87 -39.63
C TYR A 83 -19.98 14.70 -39.41
N GLU A 84 -19.32 15.63 -38.72
CA GLU A 84 -17.87 15.56 -38.50
C GLU A 84 -17.46 14.34 -37.65
N LEU A 85 -18.24 14.01 -36.61
CA LEU A 85 -18.04 12.83 -35.79
C LEU A 85 -18.24 11.55 -36.59
N LEU A 86 -19.34 11.43 -37.33
CA LEU A 86 -19.70 10.21 -38.07
C LEU A 86 -18.92 10.02 -39.38
N LYS A 87 -18.33 11.09 -39.91
CA LYS A 87 -17.44 11.02 -41.09
C LYS A 87 -16.09 10.39 -40.75
N ASN A 88 -15.56 10.65 -39.56
CA ASN A 88 -14.28 10.08 -39.15
C ASN A 88 -14.46 8.60 -38.78
N PRO A 89 -13.77 7.65 -39.45
CA PRO A 89 -13.97 6.23 -39.21
C PRO A 89 -13.59 5.78 -37.79
N ILE A 90 -12.65 6.47 -37.12
CA ILE A 90 -12.24 6.14 -35.75
C ILE A 90 -13.32 6.61 -34.77
N LEU A 91 -13.73 7.87 -34.86
CA LEU A 91 -14.76 8.43 -33.98
C LEU A 91 -16.10 7.73 -34.16
N LYS A 92 -16.49 7.45 -35.41
CA LYS A 92 -17.69 6.66 -35.72
C LYS A 92 -17.65 5.27 -35.09
N ARG A 93 -16.53 4.55 -35.19
CA ARG A 93 -16.37 3.22 -34.59
C ARG A 93 -16.54 3.27 -33.07
N ASP A 94 -15.87 4.21 -32.41
CA ASP A 94 -15.89 4.32 -30.96
C ASP A 94 -17.27 4.75 -30.43
N TYR A 95 -17.96 5.63 -31.17
CA TYR A 95 -19.35 6.02 -30.92
C TYR A 95 -20.32 4.84 -31.12
N ASP A 96 -20.21 4.12 -32.24
CA ASP A 96 -21.07 3.00 -32.56
C ASP A 96 -20.93 1.85 -31.55
N GLN A 97 -19.69 1.57 -31.16
CA GLN A 97 -19.37 0.42 -30.34
C GLN A 97 -19.60 0.68 -28.85
N TYR A 98 -19.22 1.87 -28.35
CA TYR A 98 -19.21 2.18 -26.93
C TYR A 98 -20.01 3.43 -26.53
N GLY A 99 -20.60 4.13 -27.48
CA GLY A 99 -21.27 5.41 -27.23
C GLY A 99 -20.32 6.51 -26.79
N LEU A 100 -19.03 6.42 -27.16
CA LEU A 100 -18.03 7.43 -26.80
C LEU A 100 -18.23 8.69 -27.62
N ASP A 101 -18.50 9.80 -26.93
CA ASP A 101 -18.67 11.12 -27.51
C ASP A 101 -17.94 12.16 -26.65
N GLU A 102 -16.63 12.28 -26.86
CA GLU A 102 -15.74 13.02 -25.98
C GLU A 102 -15.58 14.50 -26.35
N HIS A 103 -16.18 14.93 -27.48
CA HIS A 103 -16.09 16.30 -28.00
C HIS A 103 -17.34 17.12 -27.71
N MET A 104 -18.22 16.65 -26.81
CA MET A 104 -19.46 17.33 -26.45
C MET A 104 -19.24 18.72 -25.84
N ASP A 105 -18.10 18.92 -25.18
CA ASP A 105 -17.68 20.22 -24.65
C ASP A 105 -17.41 21.24 -25.78
N VAL A 106 -16.88 20.79 -26.92
CA VAL A 106 -16.72 21.63 -28.12
C VAL A 106 -18.10 22.04 -28.63
N LEU A 107 -19.04 21.09 -28.72
CA LEU A 107 -20.40 21.36 -29.17
C LEU A 107 -21.11 22.37 -28.25
N GLU A 108 -20.99 22.21 -26.94
CA GLU A 108 -21.60 23.13 -25.96
C GLU A 108 -20.99 24.54 -26.05
N ARG A 109 -19.65 24.66 -26.11
CA ARG A 109 -18.97 25.96 -26.26
C ARG A 109 -19.40 26.68 -27.53
N VAL A 110 -19.41 25.99 -28.68
CA VAL A 110 -19.79 26.59 -29.97
C VAL A 110 -21.27 26.98 -29.96
N LYS A 111 -22.13 26.15 -29.37
CA LYS A 111 -23.56 26.45 -29.22
C LYS A 111 -23.80 27.71 -28.39
N GLU A 112 -23.08 27.88 -27.28
CA GLU A 112 -23.19 29.06 -26.41
C GLU A 112 -22.66 30.32 -27.11
N GLN A 113 -21.50 30.22 -27.76
CA GLN A 113 -20.85 31.35 -28.43
C GLN A 113 -21.65 31.88 -29.62
N TYR A 114 -22.23 30.99 -30.43
CA TYR A 114 -22.88 31.35 -31.69
C TYR A 114 -24.42 31.28 -31.65
N GLN A 115 -25.03 31.19 -30.46
CA GLN A 115 -26.48 31.02 -30.30
C GLN A 115 -27.33 32.10 -31.00
N LYS A 116 -26.79 33.32 -31.13
CA LYS A 116 -27.47 34.50 -31.71
C LYS A 116 -26.82 34.99 -33.00
N GLU A 117 -25.79 34.30 -33.48
CA GLU A 117 -25.03 34.69 -34.67
C GLU A 117 -25.46 33.90 -35.90
N HIS A 118 -25.15 34.44 -37.08
CA HIS A 118 -25.34 33.72 -38.34
C HIS A 118 -24.26 32.64 -38.50
N PHE A 119 -24.66 31.45 -38.96
CA PHE A 119 -23.79 30.27 -39.08
C PHE A 119 -22.50 30.53 -39.88
N LEU A 120 -22.52 31.43 -40.87
CA LEU A 120 -21.35 31.78 -41.69
C LEU A 120 -20.18 32.40 -40.91
N LYS A 121 -20.39 32.83 -39.67
CA LYS A 121 -19.32 33.34 -38.79
C LYS A 121 -18.56 32.23 -38.04
N ILE A 122 -19.02 30.99 -38.13
CA ILE A 122 -18.41 29.84 -37.45
C ILE A 122 -17.25 29.32 -38.32
N ASP A 123 -16.08 29.17 -37.71
CA ASP A 123 -14.95 28.53 -38.37
C ASP A 123 -15.16 27.01 -38.43
N LEU A 124 -14.95 26.43 -39.61
CA LEU A 124 -15.19 25.01 -39.88
C LEU A 124 -13.90 24.36 -40.43
N PRO A 125 -13.58 23.11 -40.08
CA PRO A 125 -14.37 22.16 -39.27
C PRO A 125 -14.38 22.42 -37.75
N LEU A 126 -15.47 22.05 -37.08
CA LEU A 126 -15.66 22.21 -35.62
C LEU A 126 -14.66 21.38 -34.82
N LEU A 127 -14.31 20.19 -35.30
CA LEU A 127 -13.43 19.25 -34.61
C LEU A 127 -11.94 19.39 -34.98
N LYS A 128 -11.57 20.38 -35.82
CA LYS A 128 -10.22 20.52 -36.40
C LYS A 128 -9.08 20.42 -35.39
N ASP A 129 -9.21 21.13 -34.26
CA ASP A 129 -8.19 21.23 -33.22
C ASP A 129 -8.30 20.12 -32.16
N SER A 130 -9.38 19.33 -32.21
CA SER A 130 -9.70 18.32 -31.21
C SER A 130 -9.37 16.89 -31.64
N VAL A 131 -9.15 16.66 -32.95
CA VAL A 131 -8.73 15.35 -33.48
C VAL A 131 -7.20 15.31 -33.48
N VAL A 132 -6.62 14.98 -32.33
CA VAL A 132 -5.20 14.66 -32.22
C VAL A 132 -5.05 13.16 -32.42
N SER A 133 -4.37 12.75 -33.49
CA SER A 133 -4.15 11.33 -33.80
C SER A 133 -3.02 10.76 -32.95
N LEU A 134 -3.36 9.82 -32.06
CA LEU A 134 -2.45 9.04 -31.21
C LEU A 134 -1.72 7.93 -32.00
N THR A 135 -1.15 8.23 -33.16
CA THR A 135 -0.67 7.19 -34.09
C THR A 135 0.70 6.59 -33.74
N ASP A 136 1.57 7.28 -33.00
CA ASP A 136 2.96 6.84 -32.74
C ASP A 136 3.37 6.73 -31.25
N ASP A 137 2.53 7.14 -30.29
CA ASP A 137 2.91 7.21 -28.87
C ASP A 137 2.50 6.00 -28.02
N ALA A 138 1.79 5.03 -28.61
CA ALA A 138 1.31 3.85 -27.89
C ALA A 138 2.40 2.77 -27.79
N PHE A 139 2.63 2.28 -26.59
CA PHE A 139 3.61 1.23 -26.29
C PHE A 139 2.96 0.09 -25.50
N ASN A 140 3.57 -1.10 -25.51
CA ASN A 140 3.08 -2.29 -24.81
C ASN A 140 1.58 -2.57 -25.07
N VAL A 141 1.15 -2.42 -26.33
CA VAL A 141 -0.25 -2.64 -26.73
C VAL A 141 -0.55 -4.14 -26.70
N LEU A 142 -1.54 -4.54 -25.91
CA LEU A 142 -1.95 -5.93 -25.78
C LEU A 142 -2.96 -6.33 -26.85
N THR A 143 -2.76 -7.54 -27.38
CA THR A 143 -3.74 -8.30 -28.15
C THR A 143 -4.43 -9.31 -27.24
N HIS A 144 -5.50 -9.94 -27.73
CA HIS A 144 -6.20 -10.97 -26.97
C HIS A 144 -5.31 -12.14 -26.49
N GLU A 145 -4.39 -12.61 -27.34
CA GLU A 145 -3.49 -13.71 -27.00
C GLU A 145 -2.45 -13.28 -25.95
N SER A 146 -1.81 -12.12 -26.16
CA SER A 146 -0.81 -11.59 -25.23
C SER A 146 -1.41 -11.18 -23.88
N PHE A 147 -2.70 -10.83 -23.85
CA PHE A 147 -3.42 -10.52 -22.62
C PHE A 147 -3.60 -11.76 -21.74
N MET A 148 -3.96 -12.91 -22.33
CA MET A 148 -4.13 -14.15 -21.57
C MET A 148 -2.81 -14.62 -20.97
N SER A 149 -1.68 -14.45 -21.67
CA SER A 149 -0.36 -14.71 -21.10
C SER A 149 0.00 -13.71 -20.00
N ALA A 150 -0.29 -12.41 -20.20
CA ALA A 150 0.06 -11.38 -19.22
C ALA A 150 -0.67 -11.51 -17.87
N ILE A 151 -1.92 -12.01 -17.86
CA ILE A 151 -2.66 -12.29 -16.61
C ILE A 151 -2.21 -13.60 -15.95
N ALA A 152 -1.62 -14.53 -16.71
CA ALA A 152 -1.15 -15.79 -16.15
C ALA A 152 0.13 -15.61 -15.31
N GLU A 153 0.86 -14.53 -15.51
CA GLU A 153 2.06 -14.19 -14.76
C GLU A 153 1.74 -13.85 -13.29
N GLU A 154 2.69 -14.11 -12.38
CA GLU A 154 2.54 -13.81 -10.95
C GLU A 154 2.84 -12.34 -10.61
N TYR A 155 2.71 -11.46 -11.60
CA TYR A 155 3.09 -10.06 -11.49
C TYR A 155 1.89 -9.14 -11.68
N PRO A 156 1.75 -8.04 -10.90
CA PRO A 156 0.64 -7.12 -11.08
C PRO A 156 0.67 -6.48 -12.47
N LEU A 157 -0.48 -6.41 -13.15
CA LEU A 157 -0.63 -5.83 -14.49
C LEU A 157 -1.62 -4.66 -14.47
N ILE A 158 -1.16 -3.49 -14.88
CA ILE A 158 -1.98 -2.27 -15.02
C ILE A 158 -2.22 -2.02 -16.50
N ILE A 159 -3.48 -1.83 -16.88
CA ILE A 159 -3.89 -1.66 -18.26
C ILE A 159 -4.58 -0.31 -18.42
N LEU A 160 -4.09 0.47 -19.40
CA LEU A 160 -4.73 1.67 -19.89
C LEU A 160 -5.59 1.34 -21.11
N VAL A 161 -6.91 1.49 -20.98
CA VAL A 161 -7.84 1.42 -22.11
C VAL A 161 -7.96 2.81 -22.72
N TYR A 162 -7.58 2.95 -23.98
CA TYR A 162 -7.50 4.24 -24.68
C TYR A 162 -8.11 4.18 -26.08
N SER A 163 -8.51 5.33 -26.61
CA SER A 163 -8.92 5.49 -28.01
C SER A 163 -7.92 6.36 -28.76
N LYS A 164 -7.64 6.00 -30.02
CA LYS A 164 -6.84 6.82 -30.94
C LYS A 164 -7.51 8.14 -31.34
N GLY A 165 -8.84 8.20 -31.25
CA GLY A 165 -9.64 9.39 -31.56
C GLY A 165 -9.86 10.31 -30.37
N SER A 166 -9.41 9.93 -29.17
CA SER A 166 -9.63 10.69 -27.94
C SER A 166 -8.55 11.74 -27.69
N PRO A 167 -8.89 13.05 -27.64
CA PRO A 167 -7.94 14.09 -27.24
C PRO A 167 -7.51 13.96 -25.78
N ARG A 168 -8.39 13.42 -24.91
CA ARG A 168 -8.07 13.18 -23.49
C ARG A 168 -7.03 12.09 -23.34
N CYS A 169 -7.14 11.00 -24.10
CA CYS A 169 -6.10 9.98 -24.15
C CYS A 169 -4.78 10.55 -24.69
N ALA A 170 -4.84 11.43 -25.70
CA ALA A 170 -3.64 12.05 -26.28
C ALA A 170 -2.88 12.90 -25.25
N GLN A 171 -3.59 13.65 -24.43
CA GLN A 171 -2.97 14.43 -23.34
C GLN A 171 -2.44 13.53 -22.20
N PHE A 172 -3.13 12.43 -21.92
CA PHE A 172 -2.78 11.53 -20.82
C PHE A 172 -1.60 10.60 -21.13
N ILE A 173 -1.21 10.42 -22.39
CA ILE A 173 -0.18 9.45 -22.76
C ILE A 173 1.19 9.77 -22.14
N GLU A 174 1.55 11.05 -22.01
CA GLU A 174 2.80 11.47 -21.36
C GLU A 174 2.77 11.17 -19.86
N TYR A 175 1.63 11.39 -19.21
CA TYR A 175 1.43 10.97 -17.82
C TYR A 175 1.47 9.45 -17.67
N TRP A 176 0.98 8.70 -18.66
CA TRP A 176 1.07 7.24 -18.66
C TRP A 176 2.51 6.73 -18.79
N LYS A 177 3.34 7.37 -19.63
CA LYS A 177 4.79 7.08 -19.72
C LYS A 177 5.47 7.29 -18.36
N GLN A 178 5.17 8.41 -17.67
CA GLN A 178 5.68 8.68 -16.33
C GLN A 178 5.19 7.68 -15.27
N ILE A 179 3.90 7.30 -15.31
CA ILE A 179 3.34 6.26 -14.43
C ILE A 179 4.06 4.93 -14.67
N SER A 180 4.33 4.58 -15.93
CA SER A 180 5.04 3.37 -16.29
C SER A 180 6.46 3.34 -15.75
N ALA A 181 7.21 4.44 -15.87
CA ALA A 181 8.57 4.54 -15.34
C ALA A 181 8.57 4.37 -13.81
N ARG A 182 7.68 5.08 -13.10
CA ARG A 182 7.60 5.03 -11.62
C ARG A 182 7.11 3.70 -11.04
N LEU A 183 6.46 2.88 -11.86
CA LEU A 183 5.98 1.55 -11.49
C LEU A 183 6.92 0.45 -11.98
N ASP A 184 8.04 0.80 -12.61
CA ASP A 184 8.98 -0.18 -13.12
C ASP A 184 9.55 -1.03 -11.98
N GLY A 185 9.63 -2.34 -12.22
CA GLY A 185 9.98 -3.31 -11.19
C GLY A 185 8.97 -3.46 -10.04
N ILE A 186 7.77 -2.86 -10.12
CA ILE A 186 6.65 -3.11 -9.18
C ILE A 186 5.39 -3.65 -9.86
N ALA A 187 5.01 -3.11 -11.01
CA ALA A 187 3.86 -3.57 -11.79
C ALA A 187 4.11 -3.40 -13.29
N LYS A 188 3.69 -4.37 -14.08
CA LYS A 188 3.73 -4.29 -15.54
C LYS A 188 2.65 -3.33 -16.03
N THR A 189 2.99 -2.50 -17.00
CA THR A 189 2.04 -1.58 -17.65
C THR A 189 1.77 -2.01 -19.08
N ALA A 190 0.52 -1.86 -19.49
CA ALA A 190 0.06 -2.23 -20.82
C ALA A 190 -1.03 -1.29 -21.31
N MET A 191 -1.22 -1.26 -22.63
CA MET A 191 -2.24 -0.45 -23.28
C MET A 191 -3.20 -1.31 -24.10
N VAL A 192 -4.45 -0.88 -24.17
CA VAL A 192 -5.51 -1.57 -24.92
C VAL A 192 -6.26 -0.54 -25.72
N GLU A 193 -6.28 -0.72 -27.04
CA GLU A 193 -7.03 0.14 -27.93
C GLU A 193 -8.50 -0.29 -27.99
N VAL A 194 -9.39 0.70 -27.95
CA VAL A 194 -10.84 0.50 -27.92
C VAL A 194 -11.38 -0.24 -29.16
N GLY A 195 -10.72 -0.10 -30.31
CA GLY A 195 -11.03 -0.82 -31.55
C GLY A 195 -10.78 -2.33 -31.49
N ASP A 196 -10.00 -2.85 -30.53
CA ASP A 196 -10.08 -4.27 -30.19
C ASP A 196 -11.38 -4.55 -29.42
N SER A 197 -12.41 -4.88 -30.19
CA SER A 197 -13.76 -5.11 -29.66
C SER A 197 -13.88 -6.22 -28.64
N HIS A 198 -13.03 -7.23 -28.74
CA HIS A 198 -13.08 -8.38 -27.84
C HIS A 198 -12.49 -8.00 -26.49
N LEU A 199 -11.36 -7.31 -26.50
CA LEU A 199 -10.63 -6.97 -25.29
C LEU A 199 -11.20 -5.74 -24.58
N ALA A 200 -11.46 -4.64 -25.30
CA ALA A 200 -12.03 -3.45 -24.70
C ALA A 200 -13.48 -3.68 -24.21
N GLY A 201 -14.23 -4.55 -24.90
CA GLY A 201 -15.55 -5.00 -24.48
C GLY A 201 -15.57 -5.73 -23.13
N HIS A 202 -14.47 -6.36 -22.73
CA HIS A 202 -14.31 -7.03 -21.43
C HIS A 202 -14.17 -6.04 -20.27
N PHE A 203 -13.58 -4.87 -20.53
CA PHE A 203 -13.41 -3.81 -19.53
C PHE A 203 -14.61 -2.86 -19.46
N ALA A 204 -15.37 -2.76 -20.54
CA ALA A 204 -16.59 -1.97 -20.62
C ALA A 204 -17.69 -2.51 -19.67
N LYS A 205 -18.55 -1.61 -19.19
CA LYS A 205 -19.75 -1.96 -18.43
C LYS A 205 -20.90 -2.22 -19.40
N LYS A 206 -21.78 -3.15 -19.09
CA LYS A 206 -23.00 -3.38 -19.88
C LYS A 206 -24.16 -2.63 -19.21
N GLY A 207 -24.73 -1.65 -19.92
CA GLY A 207 -25.92 -0.94 -19.48
C GLY A 207 -27.21 -1.71 -19.77
N PHE A 208 -28.35 -1.09 -19.47
CA PHE A 208 -29.67 -1.68 -19.77
C PHE A 208 -29.91 -1.90 -21.27
N SER A 209 -29.30 -1.08 -22.13
CA SER A 209 -29.32 -1.18 -23.59
C SER A 209 -28.53 -2.37 -24.14
N LYS A 210 -27.84 -3.14 -23.29
CA LYS A 210 -26.85 -4.18 -23.65
C LYS A 210 -25.63 -3.70 -24.44
N GLN A 211 -25.58 -2.42 -24.82
CA GLN A 211 -24.40 -1.82 -25.42
C GLN A 211 -23.32 -1.64 -24.35
N PRO A 212 -22.06 -2.04 -24.62
CA PRO A 212 -20.95 -1.79 -23.71
C PRO A 212 -20.65 -0.29 -23.65
N PHE A 213 -20.30 0.25 -22.49
CA PHE A 213 -19.93 1.66 -22.32
C PHE A 213 -18.88 1.85 -21.23
N PHE A 214 -18.12 2.95 -21.32
CA PHE A 214 -17.20 3.41 -20.29
C PHE A 214 -17.82 4.57 -19.51
N ARG A 215 -18.13 4.36 -18.23
CA ARG A 215 -18.89 5.33 -17.42
C ARG A 215 -18.25 6.72 -17.35
N ASN A 216 -16.92 6.77 -17.29
CA ASN A 216 -16.16 8.03 -17.20
C ASN A 216 -15.49 8.38 -18.54
N GLY A 217 -15.90 7.75 -19.64
CA GLY A 217 -15.19 7.82 -20.93
C GLY A 217 -13.85 7.10 -20.90
N VAL A 218 -13.00 7.40 -21.88
CA VAL A 218 -11.59 7.01 -21.92
C VAL A 218 -10.69 8.24 -21.69
N PRO A 219 -9.45 8.07 -21.16
CA PRO A 219 -8.82 6.82 -20.79
C PRO A 219 -9.39 6.18 -19.51
N ALA A 220 -9.46 4.85 -19.51
CA ALA A 220 -9.89 4.07 -18.34
C ALA A 220 -8.76 3.15 -17.86
N ILE A 221 -8.48 3.17 -16.55
CA ILE A 221 -7.40 2.38 -15.96
C ILE A 221 -7.98 1.19 -15.20
N VAL A 222 -7.43 0.01 -15.46
CA VAL A 222 -7.77 -1.24 -14.78
C VAL A 222 -6.50 -1.94 -14.31
N ALA A 223 -6.60 -2.73 -13.24
CA ALA A 223 -5.46 -3.45 -12.68
C ALA A 223 -5.80 -4.89 -12.31
N TYR A 224 -4.87 -5.80 -12.60
CA TYR A 224 -4.88 -7.18 -12.16
C TYR A 224 -3.81 -7.35 -11.06
N PRO A 225 -4.21 -7.68 -9.82
CA PRO A 225 -3.26 -8.03 -8.77
C PRO A 225 -2.52 -9.35 -9.09
N ALA A 226 -1.32 -9.55 -8.54
CA ALA A 226 -0.50 -10.76 -8.76
C ALA A 226 -1.25 -12.10 -8.50
N ASN A 227 -2.17 -12.11 -7.54
CA ASN A 227 -2.95 -13.31 -7.18
C ASN A 227 -4.19 -13.53 -8.06
N CYS A 228 -4.33 -12.75 -9.13
CA CYS A 228 -5.53 -12.72 -9.95
C CYS A 228 -5.31 -13.35 -11.33
N ARG A 229 -5.69 -14.62 -11.49
CA ARG A 229 -5.54 -15.36 -12.75
C ARG A 229 -6.81 -15.42 -13.61
N SER A 230 -7.94 -14.96 -13.07
CA SER A 230 -9.21 -14.95 -13.81
C SER A 230 -9.36 -13.63 -14.55
N PRO A 231 -9.82 -13.64 -15.82
CA PRO A 231 -10.07 -12.40 -16.56
C PRO A 231 -11.12 -11.53 -15.86
N SER A 232 -12.00 -12.09 -15.04
CA SER A 232 -13.04 -11.33 -14.33
C SER A 232 -12.56 -10.62 -13.03
N CYS A 233 -11.30 -10.78 -12.64
CA CYS A 233 -10.82 -10.44 -11.31
C CYS A 233 -9.98 -9.13 -11.26
N TYR A 234 -10.26 -8.19 -12.16
CA TYR A 234 -9.60 -6.88 -12.14
C TYR A 234 -10.27 -5.86 -11.20
N MET A 235 -9.49 -4.85 -10.83
CA MET A 235 -9.92 -3.64 -10.14
C MET A 235 -9.99 -2.48 -11.14
N ARG A 236 -11.00 -1.61 -10.99
CA ARG A 236 -11.12 -0.39 -11.80
C ARG A 236 -10.68 0.82 -10.98
N TYR A 237 -9.87 1.69 -11.58
CA TYR A 237 -9.56 2.98 -11.00
C TYR A 237 -10.73 3.95 -11.23
N LEU A 238 -11.12 4.67 -10.17
CA LEU A 238 -12.22 5.65 -10.20
C LEU A 238 -11.78 7.06 -9.80
N GLY A 239 -10.49 7.26 -9.49
CA GLY A 239 -9.94 8.54 -9.09
C GLY A 239 -9.59 9.46 -10.26
N GLY A 240 -8.97 10.60 -9.96
CA GLY A 240 -8.48 11.53 -10.97
C GLY A 240 -7.28 11.00 -11.73
N LEU A 241 -7.20 11.28 -13.02
CA LEU A 241 -6.13 10.85 -13.92
C LEU A 241 -4.84 11.69 -13.74
N PHE A 242 -4.27 11.62 -12.54
CA PHE A 242 -2.98 12.24 -12.20
C PHE A 242 -1.95 11.16 -11.87
N VAL A 243 -0.69 11.41 -12.21
CA VAL A 243 0.43 10.46 -11.98
C VAL A 243 0.45 9.96 -10.54
N ASP A 244 0.53 10.86 -9.57
CA ASP A 244 0.66 10.50 -8.14
C ASP A 244 -0.57 9.75 -7.60
N SER A 245 -1.76 10.06 -8.13
CA SER A 245 -3.01 9.43 -7.68
C SER A 245 -3.16 8.01 -8.21
N VAL A 246 -2.70 7.75 -9.44
CA VAL A 246 -2.68 6.41 -10.02
C VAL A 246 -1.58 5.58 -9.36
N VAL A 247 -0.37 6.12 -9.23
CA VAL A 247 0.76 5.41 -8.62
C VAL A 247 0.48 5.02 -7.16
N ASP A 248 -0.07 5.93 -6.33
CA ASP A 248 -0.44 5.59 -4.96
C ASP A 248 -1.54 4.53 -4.88
N TRP A 249 -2.52 4.58 -5.79
CA TRP A 249 -3.56 3.57 -5.87
C TRP A 249 -2.99 2.19 -6.24
N VAL A 250 -2.07 2.12 -7.21
CA VAL A 250 -1.39 0.87 -7.57
C VAL A 250 -0.59 0.34 -6.38
N ALA A 251 0.30 1.15 -5.82
CA ALA A 251 1.14 0.73 -4.70
C ALA A 251 0.30 0.28 -3.49
N THR A 252 -0.75 1.03 -3.11
CA THR A 252 -1.54 0.74 -1.90
C THR A 252 -2.61 -0.32 -2.12
N SER A 253 -3.41 -0.21 -3.19
CA SER A 253 -4.63 -1.02 -3.36
C SER A 253 -4.42 -2.25 -4.24
N VAL A 254 -3.54 -2.18 -5.23
CA VAL A 254 -3.30 -3.29 -6.16
C VAL A 254 -2.21 -4.22 -5.62
N VAL A 255 -1.07 -3.65 -5.21
CA VAL A 255 0.08 -4.42 -4.71
C VAL A 255 0.01 -4.64 -3.20
N GLY A 256 -0.45 -3.64 -2.44
CA GLY A 256 -0.53 -3.72 -0.98
C GLY A 256 0.76 -3.28 -0.28
N LEU A 257 1.56 -2.42 -0.91
CA LEU A 257 2.82 -1.92 -0.40
C LEU A 257 2.64 -0.97 0.79
N PRO A 258 3.62 -0.94 1.72
CA PRO A 258 3.55 -0.08 2.88
C PRO A 258 3.49 1.41 2.62
N ARG A 259 2.67 2.19 3.34
CA ARG A 259 2.77 3.66 3.33
C ARG A 259 3.84 4.11 4.33
N ILE A 260 4.79 4.91 3.87
CA ILE A 260 5.81 5.53 4.73
C ILE A 260 5.30 6.91 5.14
N LEU A 261 5.30 7.19 6.45
CA LEU A 261 4.67 8.39 7.01
C LEU A 261 5.66 9.54 7.15
N TYR A 262 5.13 10.76 7.08
CA TYR A 262 5.85 11.99 7.42
C TYR A 262 5.77 12.26 8.92
N TYR A 263 6.88 12.71 9.49
CA TYR A 263 6.97 13.12 10.89
C TYR A 263 7.51 14.54 11.00
N SER A 264 6.92 15.33 11.90
CA SER A 264 7.47 16.62 12.31
C SER A 264 8.65 16.42 13.27
N LYS A 265 9.40 17.50 13.53
CA LYS A 265 10.49 17.49 14.52
C LYS A 265 10.05 17.00 15.90
N GLU A 266 8.84 17.31 16.34
CA GLU A 266 8.30 16.88 17.64
C GLU A 266 7.83 15.43 17.62
N ALA A 267 7.33 14.95 16.48
CA ALA A 267 6.77 13.61 16.37
C ALA A 267 7.83 12.53 16.08
N LEU A 268 8.92 12.88 15.39
CA LEU A 268 9.95 11.93 14.95
C LEU A 268 10.55 11.12 16.11
N GLY A 269 10.94 11.79 17.20
CA GLY A 269 11.48 11.14 18.39
C GLY A 269 10.48 10.18 19.05
N PRO A 270 9.38 10.69 19.64
CA PRO A 270 8.47 9.88 20.43
C PRO A 270 7.58 8.93 19.63
N GLN A 271 7.17 9.30 18.40
CA GLN A 271 6.22 8.50 17.62
C GLN A 271 6.89 7.53 16.65
N PHE A 272 8.05 7.88 16.11
CA PHE A 272 8.78 7.01 15.20
C PHE A 272 9.94 6.31 15.90
N ILE A 273 10.98 7.03 16.35
CA ILE A 273 12.19 6.42 16.93
C ILE A 273 11.87 5.60 18.19
N GLY A 274 11.00 6.13 19.05
CA GLY A 274 10.63 5.49 20.33
C GLY A 274 9.67 4.31 20.21
N LYS A 275 8.71 4.32 19.27
CA LYS A 275 7.70 3.26 19.12
C LYS A 275 8.04 2.20 18.08
N SER A 276 8.83 2.53 17.07
CA SER A 276 9.25 1.53 16.09
C SER A 276 10.22 0.54 16.74
N GLY A 277 10.12 -0.75 16.37
CA GLY A 277 10.83 -1.84 17.07
C GLY A 277 12.30 -1.51 17.40
N HIS A 278 12.69 -1.65 18.66
CA HIS A 278 13.99 -1.20 19.19
C HIS A 278 15.22 -1.86 18.57
N HIS A 279 15.01 -2.90 17.78
CA HIS A 279 16.01 -3.70 17.07
C HIS A 279 16.18 -3.31 15.61
N LYS A 280 15.26 -2.50 15.09
CA LYS A 280 15.25 -2.09 13.69
C LYS A 280 16.09 -0.84 13.51
N VAL A 281 16.90 -0.81 12.46
CA VAL A 281 17.58 0.41 11.99
C VAL A 281 16.51 1.45 11.63
N LYS A 282 16.73 2.70 11.99
CA LYS A 282 15.80 3.77 11.57
C LYS A 282 16.36 4.41 10.32
N VAL A 283 15.59 4.35 9.23
CA VAL A 283 15.91 4.93 7.94
C VAL A 283 14.99 6.14 7.75
N ILE A 284 15.58 7.32 7.67
CA ILE A 284 14.85 8.60 7.63
C ILE A 284 15.20 9.34 6.34
N PHE A 285 14.18 9.66 5.54
CA PHE A 285 14.31 10.42 4.31
C PHE A 285 13.98 11.89 4.58
N PHE A 286 14.90 12.78 4.24
CA PHE A 286 14.71 14.21 4.30
C PHE A 286 14.33 14.74 2.92
N SER A 287 13.15 15.32 2.84
CA SER A 287 12.55 15.83 1.62
C SER A 287 12.33 17.33 1.72
N SER A 288 12.74 18.11 0.70
CA SER A 288 12.49 19.56 0.64
C SER A 288 11.08 19.91 0.15
N THR A 289 10.51 19.02 -0.68
CA THR A 289 9.26 19.22 -1.43
C THR A 289 8.03 18.62 -0.74
N GLY A 290 8.21 17.76 0.26
CA GLY A 290 7.12 17.06 0.96
C GLY A 290 6.50 15.96 0.14
N GLU A 291 7.27 15.36 -0.76
CA GLU A 291 6.76 14.43 -1.74
C GLU A 291 6.53 13.00 -1.22
N ARG A 292 5.49 12.32 -1.71
CA ARG A 292 5.20 10.93 -1.32
C ARG A 292 6.36 10.00 -1.64
N ALA A 293 6.53 8.97 -0.81
CA ALA A 293 7.50 7.91 -1.05
C ALA A 293 7.31 7.28 -2.44
N ALA A 294 8.40 7.17 -3.19
CA ALA A 294 8.44 6.44 -4.44
C ALA A 294 8.02 4.97 -4.21
N PRO A 295 7.40 4.31 -5.21
CA PRO A 295 6.88 2.97 -5.02
C PRO A 295 7.98 1.95 -4.67
N PHE A 296 9.21 2.13 -5.19
CA PHE A 296 10.33 1.24 -4.87
C PHE A 296 10.78 1.36 -3.41
N LEU A 297 10.71 2.56 -2.81
CA LEU A 297 10.99 2.75 -1.39
C LEU A 297 9.96 2.02 -0.52
N ARG A 298 8.69 2.02 -0.96
CA ARG A 298 7.63 1.27 -0.28
C ARG A 298 7.84 -0.24 -0.39
N GLN A 299 8.31 -0.73 -1.53
CA GLN A 299 8.72 -2.12 -1.71
C GLN A 299 9.89 -2.49 -0.79
N ALA A 300 10.93 -1.66 -0.74
CA ALA A 300 12.05 -1.84 0.18
C ALA A 300 11.59 -1.83 1.65
N ALA A 301 10.66 -0.94 2.02
CA ALA A 301 10.10 -0.92 3.37
C ALA A 301 9.36 -2.22 3.74
N GLN A 302 8.83 -2.94 2.76
CA GLN A 302 8.24 -4.26 2.97
C GLN A 302 9.31 -5.36 3.09
N GLU A 303 10.29 -5.35 2.19
CA GLU A 303 11.37 -6.34 2.12
C GLU A 303 12.27 -6.28 3.36
N TYR A 304 12.71 -5.08 3.74
CA TYR A 304 13.51 -4.83 4.92
C TYR A 304 12.69 -4.60 6.19
N SER A 305 11.40 -4.96 6.19
CA SER A 305 10.50 -4.71 7.33
C SER A 305 10.95 -5.38 8.63
N SER A 306 11.74 -6.45 8.54
CA SER A 306 12.46 -7.09 9.65
C SER A 306 13.54 -6.15 10.19
N TYR A 307 14.51 -5.81 9.35
CA TYR A 307 15.74 -5.14 9.75
C TYR A 307 15.60 -3.64 9.99
N ALA A 308 14.67 -2.96 9.30
CA ALA A 308 14.60 -1.51 9.25
C ALA A 308 13.17 -0.97 9.40
N SER A 309 13.07 0.29 9.81
CA SER A 309 11.84 1.07 9.84
C SER A 309 12.05 2.38 9.11
N PHE A 310 11.06 2.82 8.36
CA PHE A 310 11.17 3.91 7.39
C PHE A 310 10.31 5.10 7.82
N ALA A 311 10.83 6.31 7.65
CA ALA A 311 10.12 7.56 7.91
C ALA A 311 10.53 8.66 6.93
N PHE A 312 9.63 9.58 6.64
CA PHE A 312 9.93 10.83 5.94
C PHE A 312 9.89 12.02 6.90
N VAL A 313 10.71 13.02 6.60
CA VAL A 313 10.75 14.32 7.27
C VAL A 313 10.77 15.40 6.22
N LEU A 314 9.90 16.41 6.37
CA LEU A 314 9.92 17.61 5.55
C LEU A 314 11.05 18.52 6.08
N TRP A 315 12.14 18.62 5.33
CA TRP A 315 13.24 19.51 5.65
C TRP A 315 12.90 20.95 5.30
N ARG A 316 13.14 21.85 6.23
CA ARG A 316 12.95 23.29 6.05
C ARG A 316 14.18 24.04 6.55
N GLU A 317 14.50 25.15 5.91
CA GLU A 317 15.68 25.96 6.25
C GLU A 317 15.65 26.49 7.69
N ASP A 318 14.47 26.80 8.22
CA ASP A 318 14.28 27.27 9.61
C ASP A 318 14.61 26.19 10.66
N GLU A 319 14.56 24.91 10.26
CA GLU A 319 14.86 23.77 11.12
C GLU A 319 16.24 23.15 10.84
N SER A 320 16.98 23.67 9.85
CA SER A 320 18.28 23.15 9.41
C SER A 320 19.27 22.95 10.56
N GLN A 321 19.38 23.92 11.47
CA GLN A 321 20.28 23.83 12.62
C GLN A 321 19.91 22.70 13.58
N ILE A 322 18.61 22.40 13.73
CA ILE A 322 18.13 21.31 14.58
C ILE A 322 18.54 19.98 13.96
N TRP A 323 18.33 19.83 12.64
CA TRP A 323 18.66 18.61 11.91
C TRP A 323 20.17 18.38 11.80
N TRP A 324 20.95 19.43 11.63
CA TRP A 324 22.42 19.37 11.69
C TRP A 324 22.92 18.91 13.06
N ASN A 325 22.47 19.55 14.14
CA ASN A 325 22.94 19.24 15.49
C ASN A 325 22.48 17.85 15.99
N SER A 326 21.32 17.37 15.54
CA SER A 326 20.76 16.09 16.00
C SER A 326 21.13 14.89 15.12
N LEU A 327 21.10 15.07 13.80
CA LEU A 327 21.20 14.00 12.82
C LEU A 327 22.33 14.19 11.81
N GLY A 328 23.04 15.32 11.82
CA GLY A 328 24.12 15.61 10.87
C GLY A 328 23.62 15.97 9.47
N VAL A 329 22.36 16.36 9.31
CA VAL A 329 21.77 16.67 7.99
C VAL A 329 21.96 18.16 7.66
N GLU A 330 22.79 18.46 6.66
CA GLU A 330 23.02 19.82 6.15
C GLU A 330 21.91 20.31 5.23
N SER A 331 21.53 19.48 4.26
CA SER A 331 20.60 19.82 3.19
C SER A 331 19.77 18.60 2.78
N ALA A 332 18.61 18.86 2.19
CA ALA A 332 17.78 17.85 1.55
C ALA A 332 17.93 17.89 0.02
N PRO A 333 17.86 16.74 -0.69
CA PRO A 333 17.65 15.39 -0.18
C PRO A 333 18.76 14.82 0.69
N ALA A 334 18.36 14.07 1.72
CA ALA A 334 19.28 13.25 2.49
C ALA A 334 18.62 11.96 3.00
N LEU A 335 19.43 10.92 3.13
CA LEU A 335 19.08 9.63 3.72
C LEU A 335 19.89 9.42 4.99
N VAL A 336 19.21 9.15 6.10
CA VAL A 336 19.85 8.96 7.40
C VAL A 336 19.61 7.55 7.92
N PHE A 337 20.69 6.87 8.31
CA PHE A 337 20.64 5.59 9.02
C PHE A 337 21.01 5.75 10.49
N LEU A 338 20.10 5.34 11.38
CA LEU A 338 20.33 5.25 12.82
C LEU A 338 20.56 3.79 13.22
N LYS A 339 21.84 3.44 13.45
CA LYS A 339 22.33 2.09 13.76
C LYS A 339 22.30 1.72 15.27
N GLY A 340 21.60 2.50 16.10
CA GLY A 340 21.38 2.19 17.50
C GLY A 340 21.58 3.39 18.44
N PRO A 341 21.44 3.20 19.76
CA PRO A 341 21.66 4.26 20.73
C PRO A 341 23.15 4.62 20.83
N GLY A 342 23.45 5.92 20.74
CA GLY A 342 24.81 6.45 20.92
C GLY A 342 25.75 6.23 19.74
N THR A 343 25.26 5.72 18.60
CA THR A 343 25.97 5.68 17.32
C THR A 343 25.85 7.03 16.62
N LYS A 344 26.89 7.44 15.89
CA LYS A 344 26.76 8.59 14.99
C LYS A 344 25.82 8.24 13.83
N PRO A 345 24.85 9.09 13.49
CA PRO A 345 24.02 8.89 12.30
C PRO A 345 24.89 8.81 11.05
N VAL A 346 24.58 7.88 10.14
CA VAL A 346 25.19 7.86 8.80
C VAL A 346 24.27 8.62 7.87
N VAL A 347 24.80 9.64 7.20
CA VAL A 347 24.03 10.54 6.33
C VAL A 347 24.59 10.47 4.90
N HIS A 348 23.71 10.21 3.95
CA HIS A 348 24.00 10.31 2.53
C HIS A 348 23.21 11.48 1.95
N HIS A 349 23.91 12.44 1.33
CA HIS A 349 23.29 13.61 0.71
C HIS A 349 23.10 13.39 -0.80
N GLY A 350 22.03 13.97 -1.35
CA GLY A 350 21.73 13.93 -2.78
C GLY A 350 20.64 12.92 -3.14
N THR A 351 20.38 12.80 -4.43
CA THR A 351 19.49 11.79 -5.00
C THR A 351 20.26 10.51 -5.29
N PHE A 352 19.60 9.37 -5.13
CA PHE A 352 20.20 8.05 -5.34
C PHE A 352 19.30 7.21 -6.25
N SER A 353 19.91 6.31 -7.03
CA SER A 353 19.18 5.34 -7.84
C SER A 353 18.63 4.20 -6.97
N LYS A 354 17.78 3.35 -7.56
CA LYS A 354 17.26 2.14 -6.89
C LYS A 354 18.38 1.17 -6.51
N SER A 355 19.38 1.01 -7.38
CA SER A 355 20.53 0.12 -7.18
C SER A 355 21.43 0.63 -6.05
N GLU A 356 21.80 1.91 -6.10
CA GLU A 356 22.58 2.58 -5.03
C GLU A 356 21.87 2.49 -3.67
N PHE A 357 20.56 2.73 -3.64
CA PHE A 357 19.77 2.62 -2.43
C PHE A 357 19.78 1.20 -1.85
N THR A 358 19.70 0.18 -2.71
CA THR A 358 19.73 -1.22 -2.28
C THR A 358 21.09 -1.60 -1.70
N GLU A 359 22.18 -1.15 -2.31
CA GLU A 359 23.55 -1.34 -1.79
C GLU A 359 23.72 -0.69 -0.41
N MET A 360 23.27 0.57 -0.26
CA MET A 360 23.29 1.27 1.03
C MET A 360 22.48 0.53 2.10
N MET A 361 21.30 0.00 1.74
CA MET A 361 20.47 -0.79 2.65
C MET A 361 21.19 -2.08 3.08
N GLU A 362 21.82 -2.81 2.17
CA GLU A 362 22.57 -4.03 2.51
C GLU A 362 23.77 -3.75 3.43
N GLU A 363 24.46 -2.63 3.25
CA GLU A 363 25.56 -2.20 4.12
C GLU A 363 25.06 -1.73 5.51
N HIS A 364 23.88 -1.09 5.56
CA HIS A 364 23.39 -0.41 6.76
C HIS A 364 22.20 -1.09 7.46
N LYS A 365 21.77 -2.29 7.03
CA LYS A 365 20.60 -3.01 7.57
C LYS A 365 20.75 -3.51 9.02
N HIS A 366 21.94 -3.46 9.62
CA HIS A 366 22.15 -3.97 10.97
C HIS A 366 22.59 -2.87 11.94
N HIS A 367 22.15 -2.98 13.20
CA HIS A 367 22.70 -2.19 14.30
C HIS A 367 24.17 -2.57 14.53
N GLU A 368 24.98 -1.61 14.97
CA GLU A 368 26.37 -1.87 15.38
C GLU A 368 26.42 -2.94 16.49
N LEU A 369 25.53 -2.81 17.49
CA LEU A 369 25.29 -3.84 18.48
C LEU A 369 23.99 -4.59 18.14
N ARG A 370 24.12 -5.76 17.52
CA ARG A 370 22.98 -6.58 17.10
C ARG A 370 22.23 -7.17 18.30
N GLN A 371 20.91 -7.29 18.14
CA GLN A 371 20.08 -7.94 19.15
C GLN A 371 20.18 -9.46 19.00
N LEU A 372 20.23 -10.16 20.13
CA LEU A 372 20.12 -11.61 20.15
C LEU A 372 18.67 -12.05 19.91
N ARG A 373 18.40 -12.75 18.81
CA ARG A 373 17.08 -13.32 18.45
C ARG A 373 17.27 -14.70 17.83
N SER A 374 16.17 -15.44 17.62
CA SER A 374 16.25 -16.77 17.00
C SER A 374 16.92 -16.72 15.62
N ASP A 375 16.62 -15.67 14.86
CA ASP A 375 17.09 -15.38 13.50
C ASP A 375 18.56 -14.92 13.48
N THR A 376 18.99 -14.10 14.44
CA THR A 376 20.37 -13.58 14.49
C THR A 376 21.34 -14.43 15.30
N SER A 377 20.85 -15.30 16.19
CA SER A 377 21.69 -16.07 17.14
C SER A 377 22.72 -16.95 16.47
N LEU A 378 22.35 -17.59 15.35
CA LEU A 378 23.24 -18.42 14.56
C LEU A 378 24.34 -17.57 13.93
N GLU A 379 23.99 -16.52 13.19
CA GLU A 379 24.98 -15.61 12.57
C GLU A 379 25.93 -14.97 13.59
N LEU A 380 25.44 -14.72 14.81
CA LEU A 380 26.22 -14.11 15.89
C LEU A 380 27.07 -15.12 16.68
N GLY A 381 26.90 -16.42 16.47
CA GLY A 381 27.58 -17.45 17.27
C GLY A 381 27.16 -17.45 18.74
N CYS A 382 26.01 -16.86 19.07
CA CYS A 382 25.46 -16.77 20.43
C CYS A 382 24.26 -17.70 20.60
N ASP A 383 24.37 -18.91 20.03
CA ASP A 383 23.35 -19.94 20.08
C ASP A 383 23.79 -21.10 20.99
N ALA A 384 22.87 -21.51 21.86
CA ALA A 384 23.01 -22.69 22.70
C ALA A 384 23.20 -23.97 21.88
N ARG A 385 22.78 -24.01 20.61
CA ARG A 385 22.90 -25.18 19.70
C ARG A 385 24.33 -25.46 19.22
N GLY A 386 25.32 -24.73 19.73
CA GLY A 386 26.74 -25.05 19.55
C GLY A 386 27.40 -24.51 18.29
N HIS A 387 26.78 -23.52 17.64
CA HIS A 387 27.36 -22.84 16.48
C HIS A 387 28.30 -21.71 16.92
N SER A 388 29.48 -21.65 16.32
CA SER A 388 30.50 -20.61 16.55
C SER A 388 30.82 -19.90 15.24
N ARG A 389 31.05 -18.58 15.31
CA ARG A 389 31.47 -17.78 14.15
C ARG A 389 32.88 -18.14 13.67
N ALA A 390 33.77 -18.45 14.61
CA ALA A 390 35.14 -18.93 14.36
C ALA A 390 35.24 -20.30 13.65
N GLY A 391 34.12 -20.84 13.14
CA GLY A 391 34.06 -22.09 12.41
C GLY A 391 33.88 -23.33 13.30
N ASN A 392 34.11 -24.50 12.71
CA ASN A 392 33.91 -25.78 13.41
C ASN A 392 35.09 -26.20 14.29
N ASP A 393 36.26 -25.60 14.09
CA ASP A 393 37.50 -25.96 14.78
C ASP A 393 37.59 -25.31 16.17
N ALA A 394 36.87 -24.19 16.39
CA ALA A 394 36.81 -23.51 17.66
C ALA A 394 35.95 -24.28 18.68
N ALA A 395 36.60 -24.95 19.63
CA ALA A 395 35.92 -25.69 20.69
C ALA A 395 35.26 -24.78 21.74
N ILE A 396 35.75 -23.54 21.91
CA ILE A 396 35.31 -22.60 22.94
C ILE A 396 35.10 -21.22 22.29
N TRP A 397 34.00 -20.56 22.61
CA TRP A 397 33.72 -19.19 22.19
C TRP A 397 32.87 -18.45 23.23
N TYR A 398 32.75 -17.14 23.07
CA TYR A 398 32.23 -16.22 24.08
C TYR A 398 31.25 -15.21 23.49
N CYS A 399 30.15 -14.97 24.20
CA CYS A 399 29.21 -13.90 23.88
C CYS A 399 29.01 -12.96 25.07
N VAL A 400 29.31 -11.68 24.87
CA VAL A 400 29.06 -10.63 25.85
C VAL A 400 27.69 -10.02 25.57
N ILE A 401 26.82 -10.06 26.55
CA ILE A 401 25.40 -9.71 26.44
C ILE A 401 25.07 -8.61 27.43
N VAL A 402 24.49 -7.51 26.96
CA VAL A 402 23.75 -6.58 27.82
C VAL A 402 22.27 -6.93 27.79
N ALA A 403 21.68 -7.27 28.93
CA ALA A 403 20.25 -7.51 29.05
C ALA A 403 19.57 -6.41 29.85
N GLY A 404 18.37 -6.01 29.41
CA GLY A 404 17.54 -5.07 30.16
C GLY A 404 16.21 -4.80 29.47
N ARG A 405 15.34 -4.05 30.15
CA ARG A 405 14.11 -3.50 29.58
C ARG A 405 14.45 -2.34 28.62
N PRO A 406 13.78 -2.24 27.45
CA PRO A 406 13.97 -1.10 26.56
C PRO A 406 13.68 0.23 27.25
N GLY A 407 14.68 1.10 27.30
CA GLY A 407 14.62 2.36 28.03
C GLY A 407 15.94 3.13 27.97
N VAL A 408 15.99 4.23 28.72
CA VAL A 408 17.15 5.12 28.78
C VAL A 408 18.36 4.40 29.39
N GLU A 409 18.17 3.65 30.47
CA GLU A 409 19.25 2.94 31.16
C GLU A 409 19.89 1.84 30.30
N LEU A 410 19.06 1.01 29.64
CA LEU A 410 19.58 0.01 28.69
C LEU A 410 20.32 0.69 27.52
N SER A 411 19.80 1.81 27.01
CA SER A 411 20.45 2.55 25.92
C SER A 411 21.84 3.07 26.32
N LYS A 412 22.01 3.56 27.55
CA LYS A 412 23.31 3.95 28.11
C LYS A 412 24.27 2.77 28.18
N LYS A 413 23.84 1.62 28.72
CA LYS A 413 24.69 0.41 28.80
C LYS A 413 25.07 -0.14 27.43
N ARG A 414 24.14 -0.12 26.46
CA ARG A 414 24.42 -0.50 25.07
C ARG A 414 25.50 0.41 24.47
N GLN A 415 25.42 1.72 24.71
CA GLN A 415 26.45 2.67 24.26
C GLN A 415 27.82 2.39 24.90
N ILE A 416 27.85 2.06 26.19
CA ILE A 416 29.10 1.70 26.89
C ILE A 416 29.69 0.42 26.30
N LEU A 417 28.89 -0.64 26.13
CA LEU A 417 29.37 -1.91 25.58
C LEU A 417 29.90 -1.75 24.15
N ARG A 418 29.20 -0.96 23.33
CA ARG A 418 29.63 -0.62 21.96
C ARG A 418 30.97 0.12 21.95
N LYS A 419 31.16 1.13 22.83
CA LYS A 419 32.46 1.81 22.96
C LYS A 419 33.57 0.86 23.44
N ALA A 420 33.23 -0.11 24.28
CA ALA A 420 34.15 -1.14 24.74
C ALA A 420 34.60 -2.03 23.58
N GLN A 421 33.67 -2.44 22.72
CA GLN A 421 33.94 -3.15 21.47
C GLN A 421 34.82 -2.33 20.52
N ASP A 422 34.50 -1.05 20.26
CA ASP A 422 35.30 -0.17 19.39
C ASP A 422 36.75 -0.06 19.88
N GLN A 423 36.96 0.06 21.20
CA GLN A 423 38.29 0.14 21.78
C GLN A 423 39.08 -1.16 21.57
N LEU A 424 38.44 -2.33 21.71
CA LEU A 424 39.08 -3.61 21.44
C LEU A 424 39.45 -3.77 19.96
N ILE A 425 38.59 -3.34 19.04
CA ILE A 425 38.89 -3.34 17.60
C ILE A 425 40.11 -2.46 17.30
N GLY A 426 40.14 -1.24 17.86
CA GLY A 426 41.30 -0.34 17.69
C GLY A 426 42.60 -0.89 18.28
N ASP A 427 42.52 -1.69 19.35
CA ASP A 427 43.69 -2.36 19.94
C ASP A 427 44.18 -3.53 19.07
N VAL A 428 43.28 -4.27 18.40
CA VAL A 428 43.64 -5.29 17.38
C VAL A 428 44.39 -4.63 16.23
N ASP A 429 43.86 -3.55 15.65
CA ASP A 429 44.49 -2.84 14.53
C ASP A 429 45.89 -2.32 14.90
N ARG A 430 46.06 -1.82 16.12
CA ARG A 430 47.37 -1.34 16.62
C ARG A 430 48.36 -2.48 16.85
N SER A 431 47.89 -3.65 17.25
CA SER A 431 48.73 -4.84 17.45
C SER A 431 49.30 -5.37 16.13
N ALA A 432 48.55 -5.28 15.03
CA ALA A 432 49.00 -5.63 13.68
C ALA A 432 50.12 -4.71 13.15
N ILE A 433 50.22 -3.47 13.66
CA ILE A 433 51.19 -2.45 13.22
C ILE A 433 52.49 -2.49 14.07
N GLY A 434 52.62 -3.42 15.03
CA GLY A 434 53.88 -3.69 15.73
C GLY A 434 54.26 -2.71 16.85
N ASN A 435 53.39 -1.78 17.24
CA ASN A 435 53.66 -0.84 18.34
C ASN A 435 53.08 -1.36 19.66
N VAL A 436 53.78 -2.30 20.29
CA VAL A 436 53.40 -2.85 21.60
C VAL A 436 54.14 -2.10 22.70
N ALA A 437 53.43 -1.23 23.42
CA ALA A 437 53.97 -0.67 24.67
C ALA A 437 52.98 -0.48 25.82
N ASN A 438 51.66 -0.63 25.66
CA ASN A 438 50.73 -0.52 26.79
C ASN A 438 49.43 -1.33 26.57
N SER A 439 49.41 -2.60 26.99
CA SER A 439 48.28 -3.28 27.69
C SER A 439 48.38 -4.82 27.58
N VAL A 440 49.31 -5.43 28.30
CA VAL A 440 49.41 -6.91 28.43
C VAL A 440 48.12 -7.54 29.00
N GLU A 441 47.23 -6.74 29.61
CA GLU A 441 45.98 -7.19 30.22
C GLU A 441 44.78 -7.29 29.28
N ILE A 442 44.77 -6.61 28.11
CA ILE A 442 43.62 -6.55 27.19
C ILE A 442 43.78 -7.51 25.99
N SER A 443 44.99 -8.08 25.83
CA SER A 443 45.36 -8.93 24.69
C SER A 443 44.42 -10.12 24.48
N SER A 444 43.98 -10.81 25.54
CA SER A 444 43.14 -12.00 25.39
C SER A 444 41.75 -11.71 24.79
N ALA A 445 41.14 -10.57 25.13
CA ALA A 445 39.85 -10.19 24.52
C ALA A 445 40.04 -9.72 23.08
N ALA A 446 41.12 -8.98 22.79
CA ALA A 446 41.45 -8.53 21.44
C ALA A 446 41.70 -9.72 20.50
N THR A 447 42.54 -10.69 20.90
CA THR A 447 42.79 -11.92 20.12
C THR A 447 41.52 -12.74 19.92
N ALA A 448 40.70 -12.92 20.96
CA ALA A 448 39.44 -13.66 20.82
C ALA A 448 38.44 -12.95 19.88
N LEU A 449 38.50 -11.62 19.78
CA LEU A 449 37.69 -10.85 18.84
C LEU A 449 38.21 -11.00 17.40
N GLU A 450 39.53 -10.96 17.22
CA GLU A 450 40.20 -11.18 15.93
C GLU A 450 39.92 -12.59 15.38
N ASP A 451 39.95 -13.61 16.24
CA ASP A 451 39.63 -15.00 15.89
C ASP A 451 38.12 -15.27 15.73
N GLU A 452 37.27 -14.24 15.76
CA GLU A 452 35.80 -14.34 15.74
C GLU A 452 35.19 -15.22 16.86
N ARG A 453 35.94 -15.48 17.94
CA ARG A 453 35.45 -16.24 19.11
C ARG A 453 34.72 -15.37 20.12
N LEU A 454 34.82 -14.04 20.04
CA LEU A 454 34.14 -13.09 20.93
C LEU A 454 33.12 -12.27 20.14
N THR A 455 31.86 -12.26 20.60
CA THR A 455 30.80 -11.43 19.99
C THR A 455 30.07 -10.60 21.04
N PHE A 456 29.73 -9.36 20.69
CA PHE A 456 28.97 -8.43 21.52
C PHE A 456 27.53 -8.33 21.03
N VAL A 457 26.57 -8.53 21.92
CA VAL A 457 25.13 -8.49 21.61
C VAL A 457 24.32 -7.84 22.72
N TRP A 458 23.06 -7.53 22.46
CA TRP A 458 22.11 -7.11 23.49
C TRP A 458 20.84 -7.96 23.48
N LEU A 459 20.19 -8.05 24.64
CA LEU A 459 19.01 -8.84 24.89
C LEU A 459 17.87 -7.95 25.38
N ASP A 460 16.68 -8.10 24.80
CA ASP A 460 15.48 -7.41 25.26
C ASP A 460 14.79 -8.23 26.33
N GLY A 461 14.88 -7.77 27.57
CA GLY A 461 14.33 -8.46 28.73
C GLY A 461 12.80 -8.48 28.78
N GLU A 462 12.12 -7.58 28.05
CA GLU A 462 10.65 -7.52 28.01
C GLU A 462 10.11 -8.59 27.05
N VAL A 463 10.65 -8.63 25.83
CA VAL A 463 10.26 -9.62 24.81
C VAL A 463 10.78 -11.02 25.15
N GLN A 464 12.05 -11.13 25.57
CA GLN A 464 12.74 -12.40 25.81
C GLN A 464 12.86 -12.72 27.29
N LYS A 465 11.76 -12.57 28.03
CA LYS A 465 11.73 -12.74 29.49
C LYS A 465 12.31 -14.06 29.97
N GLN A 466 12.02 -15.18 29.29
CA GLN A 466 12.45 -16.52 29.72
C GLN A 466 13.96 -16.69 29.65
N ILE A 467 14.58 -16.31 28.54
CA ILE A 467 16.04 -16.45 28.36
C ILE A 467 16.80 -15.44 29.23
N CYS A 468 16.24 -14.25 29.41
CA CYS A 468 16.78 -13.22 30.30
C CYS A 468 16.82 -13.73 31.74
N ALA A 469 15.69 -14.25 32.24
CA ALA A 469 15.58 -14.84 33.58
C ALA A 469 16.49 -16.06 33.76
N PHE A 470 16.69 -16.87 32.71
CA PHE A 470 17.58 -18.03 32.73
C PHE A 470 19.05 -17.62 32.96
N TYR A 471 19.59 -16.68 32.17
CA TYR A 471 20.99 -16.26 32.32
C TYR A 471 21.23 -15.42 33.59
N LEU A 472 20.28 -14.55 33.94
CA LEU A 472 20.37 -13.71 35.14
C LEU A 472 19.88 -14.39 36.42
N ALA A 473 19.36 -15.61 36.36
CA ALA A 473 18.81 -16.35 37.51
C ALA A 473 17.97 -15.43 38.44
N THR A 474 17.08 -14.63 37.84
CA THR A 474 16.19 -13.68 38.53
C THR A 474 14.72 -14.02 38.27
N ASP A 475 13.86 -13.71 39.24
CA ASP A 475 12.41 -13.93 39.16
C ASP A 475 11.69 -12.80 38.40
N TYR A 476 12.00 -12.63 37.11
CA TYR A 476 11.36 -11.63 36.22
C TYR A 476 11.22 -10.21 36.82
N SER A 477 12.22 -9.80 37.60
CA SER A 477 12.30 -8.48 38.24
C SER A 477 13.56 -7.73 37.79
N GLY A 478 13.51 -6.40 37.75
CA GLY A 478 14.67 -5.58 37.39
C GLY A 478 14.97 -5.59 35.89
N ALA A 479 15.88 -6.45 35.42
CA ALA A 479 16.35 -6.46 34.01
C ALA A 479 15.43 -7.23 33.04
N CYS A 480 14.64 -8.17 33.55
CA CYS A 480 13.84 -9.12 32.77
C CYS A 480 12.37 -9.04 33.16
N GLY A 481 11.46 -9.19 32.20
CA GLY A 481 10.01 -9.21 32.45
C GLY A 481 9.29 -7.90 32.08
N PRO A 482 7.96 -7.91 32.07
CA PRO A 482 7.14 -6.73 31.76
C PRO A 482 7.20 -5.70 32.91
N ARG A 483 7.00 -4.41 32.60
CA ARG A 483 6.89 -3.36 33.62
C ARG A 483 5.69 -3.63 34.54
N GLY A 484 5.95 -3.99 35.79
CA GLY A 484 4.96 -4.04 36.86
C GLY A 484 4.74 -2.65 37.48
N PHE A 485 3.58 -2.42 38.09
CA PHE A 485 3.24 -1.15 38.77
C PHE A 485 4.16 -0.81 39.96
N GLU A 486 4.98 -1.74 40.45
CA GLU A 486 5.87 -1.56 41.62
C GLU A 486 7.38 -1.63 41.28
N ASP A 487 7.78 -1.87 40.03
CA ASP A 487 9.17 -2.18 39.65
C ASP A 487 9.78 -1.09 38.72
N ASP A 488 9.88 0.14 39.24
CA ASP A 488 10.33 1.33 38.51
C ASP A 488 11.86 1.39 38.26
N ASN A 489 12.65 0.49 38.85
CA ASN A 489 14.11 0.49 38.65
C ASN A 489 14.51 -0.47 37.51
N ASP A 490 14.44 0.03 36.26
CA ASP A 490 15.05 -0.61 35.09
C ASP A 490 16.58 -0.71 35.30
N LYS A 491 17.07 -1.86 35.78
CA LYS A 491 18.50 -2.11 36.05
C LYS A 491 19.09 -3.07 35.00
N PRO A 492 19.61 -2.59 33.87
CA PRO A 492 20.28 -3.44 32.88
C PRO A 492 21.58 -4.06 33.43
N GLU A 493 21.83 -5.32 33.08
CA GLU A 493 23.00 -6.10 33.51
C GLU A 493 23.85 -6.56 32.33
N ILE A 494 25.17 -6.60 32.52
CA ILE A 494 26.14 -7.12 31.55
C ILE A 494 26.64 -8.47 32.03
N PHE A 495 26.67 -9.45 31.15
CA PHE A 495 27.22 -10.77 31.43
C PHE A 495 27.88 -11.36 30.19
N ILE A 496 28.75 -12.35 30.40
CA ILE A 496 29.41 -13.09 29.34
C ILE A 496 29.02 -14.56 29.45
N VAL A 497 28.66 -15.15 28.31
CA VAL A 497 28.35 -16.57 28.17
C VAL A 497 29.51 -17.23 27.45
N ARG A 498 30.16 -18.17 28.12
CA ARG A 498 31.14 -19.06 27.50
C ARG A 498 30.42 -20.30 27.01
N PHE A 499 30.58 -20.60 25.73
CA PHE A 499 30.13 -21.82 25.11
C PHE A 499 31.31 -22.77 24.92
N GLN A 500 31.07 -24.06 25.13
CA GLN A 500 32.05 -25.10 24.83
C GLN A 500 31.36 -26.27 24.13
N ARG A 501 31.94 -26.68 23.01
CA ARG A 501 31.48 -27.81 22.20
C ARG A 501 31.97 -29.12 22.81
N ASN A 502 31.16 -30.17 22.69
CA ASN A 502 31.53 -31.49 23.15
C ASN A 502 32.38 -32.22 22.09
N ALA A 503 33.69 -32.29 22.32
CA ALA A 503 34.64 -32.98 21.43
C ALA A 503 34.37 -34.49 21.30
N THR A 504 33.88 -35.16 22.35
CA THR A 504 33.62 -36.62 22.30
C THR A 504 32.34 -36.96 21.53
N TYR A 505 31.32 -36.11 21.61
CA TYR A 505 30.08 -36.30 20.84
C TYR A 505 30.25 -36.02 19.35
N GLU A 506 31.02 -35.00 18.97
CA GLU A 506 31.34 -34.70 17.56
C GLU A 506 32.12 -35.85 16.90
N ALA A 507 33.08 -36.46 17.62
CA ALA A 507 33.78 -37.66 17.15
C ALA A 507 32.83 -38.85 16.94
N LEU A 508 31.90 -39.08 17.87
CA LEU A 508 30.86 -40.12 17.74
C LEU A 508 29.85 -39.81 16.62
N LYS A 509 29.53 -38.54 16.35
CA LYS A 509 28.65 -38.10 15.27
C LYS A 509 29.33 -38.20 13.91
N ALA A 510 30.63 -37.92 13.82
CA ALA A 510 31.43 -38.15 12.63
C ALA A 510 31.53 -39.64 12.28
N GLU A 511 31.66 -40.53 13.28
CA GLU A 511 31.57 -41.98 13.09
C GLU A 511 30.16 -42.46 12.69
N LYS A 512 29.10 -41.89 13.29
CA LYS A 512 27.70 -42.25 13.03
C LYS A 512 27.12 -41.73 11.71
N LYS A 513 27.76 -40.75 11.06
CA LYS A 513 27.34 -40.20 9.75
C LYS A 513 27.30 -41.25 8.63
N ASN A 514 27.88 -42.43 8.86
CA ASN A 514 27.82 -43.60 7.96
C ASN A 514 26.47 -44.35 8.01
N ASN A 515 25.59 -44.07 8.99
CA ASN A 515 24.28 -44.71 9.12
C ASN A 515 23.15 -43.72 8.82
N LEU A 516 22.53 -43.88 7.65
CA LEU A 516 21.53 -42.99 7.04
C LEU A 516 20.25 -42.78 7.90
N MET A 517 20.01 -43.61 8.92
CA MET A 517 18.76 -43.66 9.70
C MET A 517 18.73 -42.65 10.87
N GLU A 518 19.88 -42.22 11.39
CA GLU A 518 19.96 -41.28 12.54
C GLU A 518 19.96 -39.80 12.12
N ALA A 519 20.20 -39.50 10.83
CA ALA A 519 20.15 -38.13 10.29
C ALA A 519 18.73 -37.51 10.29
N LEU A 520 17.68 -38.34 10.42
CA LEU A 520 16.28 -37.92 10.43
C LEU A 520 15.75 -37.60 11.84
N GLN A 521 16.47 -38.00 12.91
CA GLN A 521 16.13 -37.65 14.29
C GLN A 521 17.12 -36.58 14.78
N GLY A 522 16.83 -35.32 14.45
CA GLY A 522 17.59 -34.15 14.88
C GLY A 522 17.48 -33.88 16.39
N GLN A 523 18.02 -34.76 17.23
CA GLN A 523 18.36 -34.40 18.61
C GLN A 523 19.69 -33.62 18.57
N GLN A 524 19.57 -32.32 18.30
CA GLN A 524 20.67 -31.36 18.49
C GLN A 524 20.96 -31.28 20.00
N THR A 525 22.19 -31.61 20.37
CA THR A 525 22.69 -31.48 21.75
C THR A 525 23.24 -30.08 21.94
N ASP A 526 22.74 -29.37 22.94
CA ASP A 526 23.19 -28.02 23.29
C ASP A 526 24.67 -28.01 23.73
N ALA A 527 25.40 -26.95 23.40
CA ALA A 527 26.73 -26.69 23.91
C ALA A 527 26.70 -26.35 25.41
N SER A 528 27.76 -26.71 26.13
CA SER A 528 27.85 -26.36 27.54
C SER A 528 28.02 -24.86 27.70
N GLN A 529 27.29 -24.29 28.64
CA GLN A 529 27.21 -22.85 28.85
C GLN A 529 27.59 -22.46 30.26
N LEU A 530 28.41 -21.43 30.38
CA LEU A 530 28.82 -20.85 31.67
C LEU A 530 28.65 -19.34 31.61
N VAL A 531 28.00 -18.79 32.63
CA VAL A 531 27.65 -17.37 32.68
C VAL A 531 28.46 -16.69 33.77
N ALA A 532 29.14 -15.59 33.43
CA ALA A 532 29.77 -14.70 34.39
C ALA A 532 29.15 -13.30 34.30
N ARG A 533 28.76 -12.72 35.43
CA ARG A 533 28.08 -11.41 35.50
C ARG A 533 29.06 -10.31 35.91
N TYR A 534 28.92 -9.16 35.29
CA TYR A 534 29.68 -7.97 35.64
C TYR A 534 28.96 -7.17 36.73
N LYS A 535 29.66 -6.89 37.84
CA LYS A 535 29.17 -6.09 38.97
C LYS A 535 30.00 -4.83 39.24
N GLY A 536 30.95 -4.53 38.35
CA GLY A 536 31.81 -3.35 38.46
C GLY A 536 31.14 -2.05 38.02
N PRO A 537 31.84 -0.92 38.10
CA PRO A 537 31.39 0.37 37.59
C PRO A 537 31.33 0.40 36.05
N ASP A 538 30.64 1.38 35.52
CA ASP A 538 30.37 1.56 34.08
C ASP A 538 31.54 2.21 33.32
N GLU A 539 32.76 1.82 33.68
CA GLU A 539 33.99 2.28 33.05
C GLU A 539 34.44 1.31 31.96
N ILE A 540 34.67 1.83 30.76
CA ILE A 540 35.01 1.03 29.57
C ILE A 540 36.27 0.19 29.80
N GLN A 541 37.30 0.76 30.43
CA GLN A 541 38.56 0.07 30.69
C GLN A 541 38.38 -1.10 31.66
N GLU A 542 37.52 -0.96 32.66
CA GLU A 542 37.27 -2.02 33.64
C GLU A 542 36.47 -3.18 33.02
N ILE A 543 35.48 -2.85 32.18
CA ILE A 543 34.74 -3.85 31.40
C ILE A 543 35.69 -4.64 30.50
N ASN A 544 36.56 -3.97 29.73
CA ASN A 544 37.51 -4.65 28.85
C ASN A 544 38.53 -5.51 29.61
N ARG A 545 39.02 -5.03 30.76
CA ARG A 545 39.88 -5.82 31.65
C ARG A 545 39.16 -7.05 32.19
N TRP A 546 37.91 -6.89 32.62
CA TRP A 546 37.08 -8.00 33.09
C TRP A 546 36.83 -9.04 32.00
N ILE A 547 36.45 -8.63 30.78
CA ILE A 547 36.26 -9.54 29.64
C ILE A 547 37.54 -10.32 29.35
N SER A 548 38.67 -9.62 29.29
CA SER A 548 39.99 -10.24 29.00
C SER A 548 40.37 -11.26 30.07
N GLN A 549 40.14 -10.95 31.35
CA GLN A 549 40.40 -11.86 32.45
C GLN A 549 39.50 -13.11 32.39
N ILE A 550 38.20 -12.95 32.09
CA ILE A 550 37.27 -14.08 31.96
C ILE A 550 37.67 -15.00 30.80
N ILE A 551 38.08 -14.45 29.66
CA ILE A 551 38.54 -15.23 28.50
C ILE A 551 39.82 -15.98 28.86
N LYS A 552 40.79 -15.30 29.47
CA LYS A 552 42.06 -15.90 29.91
C LYS A 552 41.84 -17.05 30.90
N ASP A 553 40.97 -16.86 31.89
CA ASP A 553 40.62 -17.91 32.85
C ASP A 553 39.83 -19.05 32.18
N GLY A 554 38.93 -18.74 31.24
CA GLY A 554 38.09 -19.71 30.53
C GLY A 554 38.82 -20.57 29.49
N ASP A 555 39.92 -20.06 28.93
CA ASP A 555 40.78 -20.78 27.99
C ASP A 555 41.89 -21.58 28.71
N SER A 556 42.32 -21.13 29.89
CA SER A 556 43.41 -21.81 30.65
C SER A 556 42.93 -22.92 31.58
N ARG A 557 41.66 -22.91 32.00
CA ARG A 557 41.12 -23.90 32.95
C ARG A 557 40.24 -24.93 32.24
N GLU A 558 40.41 -26.19 32.60
CA GLU A 558 39.46 -27.25 32.27
C GLU A 558 38.24 -27.16 33.18
N ILE A 559 37.12 -26.68 32.63
CA ILE A 559 35.87 -26.51 33.37
C ILE A 559 34.94 -27.70 33.04
N PRO A 560 34.24 -28.29 34.03
CA PRO A 560 33.35 -29.42 33.77
C PRO A 560 32.23 -29.06 32.78
N TYR A 561 31.89 -30.03 31.94
CA TYR A 561 30.88 -29.89 30.89
C TYR A 561 29.47 -30.00 31.49
N PHE A 562 28.73 -28.89 31.56
CA PHE A 562 27.34 -28.84 32.03
C PHE A 562 26.41 -28.50 30.87
N THR A 563 25.38 -29.34 30.66
CA THR A 563 24.29 -29.04 29.73
C THR A 563 23.02 -28.74 30.50
N SER A 564 22.41 -27.62 30.18
CA SER A 564 21.08 -27.24 30.66
C SER A 564 20.25 -26.89 29.44
N LYS A 565 18.98 -27.30 29.45
CA LYS A 565 18.07 -26.99 28.35
C LYS A 565 17.76 -25.49 28.39
N VAL A 566 18.24 -24.76 27.38
CA VAL A 566 18.04 -23.30 27.29
C VAL A 566 16.66 -23.01 26.71
N PRO A 567 15.93 -22.00 27.22
CA PRO A 567 14.71 -21.53 26.59
C PRO A 567 14.95 -21.02 25.16
N ASP A 568 14.01 -21.27 24.26
CA ASP A 568 14.10 -20.80 22.88
C ASP A 568 14.05 -19.27 22.79
N LEU A 569 14.85 -18.70 21.88
CA LEU A 569 14.80 -17.29 21.54
C LEU A 569 13.51 -16.95 20.79
N VAL A 570 12.93 -15.79 21.09
CA VAL A 570 11.71 -15.33 20.42
C VAL A 570 12.05 -14.88 18.98
N PRO A 571 11.33 -15.37 17.95
CA PRO A 571 11.53 -14.91 16.57
C PRO A 571 11.05 -13.47 16.39
N GLU A 572 11.47 -12.86 15.29
CA GLU A 572 11.11 -11.49 14.95
C GLU A 572 9.59 -11.26 14.81
N GLU A 573 9.12 -10.12 15.31
CA GLU A 573 7.80 -9.59 14.98
C GLU A 573 7.80 -9.17 13.50
N THR A 574 7.58 -10.13 12.61
CA THR A 574 7.03 -9.81 11.29
C THR A 574 5.70 -9.11 11.56
N SER A 575 5.59 -7.82 11.21
CA SER A 575 4.38 -7.02 11.32
C SER A 575 3.34 -7.54 10.33
N LYS A 576 2.83 -8.77 10.57
CA LYS A 576 1.74 -9.41 9.83
C LYS A 576 0.43 -8.63 9.93
N GLU A 577 0.40 -7.56 10.72
CA GLU A 577 -0.67 -6.57 10.77
C GLU A 577 -0.87 -5.86 9.41
N TRP A 578 0.19 -5.70 8.60
CA TRP A 578 0.08 -5.07 7.28
C TRP A 578 -0.69 -5.92 6.26
N LEU A 579 -0.61 -7.25 6.37
CA LEU A 579 -1.28 -8.18 5.45
C LEU A 579 -2.79 -8.37 5.74
N ARG A 580 -3.30 -7.83 6.85
CA ARG A 580 -4.71 -8.02 7.23
C ARG A 580 -5.68 -6.98 6.67
N SER A 581 -5.22 -5.83 6.17
CA SER A 581 -6.14 -4.76 5.73
C SER A 581 -6.61 -4.88 4.26
N THR A 582 -5.96 -5.69 3.41
CA THR A 582 -6.27 -5.75 1.97
C THR A 582 -7.04 -7.01 1.51
N LYS A 583 -7.42 -7.92 2.40
CA LYS A 583 -8.28 -9.07 2.04
C LYS A 583 -9.75 -8.69 1.95
N SER A 584 -10.09 -7.83 0.99
CA SER A 584 -11.39 -7.93 0.32
C SER A 584 -11.24 -7.71 -1.19
N ILE A 585 -10.53 -8.63 -1.85
CA ILE A 585 -10.63 -8.79 -3.31
C ILE A 585 -12.04 -9.32 -3.56
N ARG A 586 -12.98 -8.41 -3.83
CA ARG A 586 -14.34 -8.75 -4.24
C ARG A 586 -14.36 -8.85 -5.75
N SER A 587 -14.71 -10.03 -6.26
CA SER A 587 -14.95 -10.29 -7.68
C SER A 587 -15.78 -9.17 -8.32
N ALA A 588 -15.45 -8.78 -9.56
CA ALA A 588 -16.04 -7.67 -10.31
C ALA A 588 -17.55 -7.78 -10.61
N GLY A 589 -18.28 -8.72 -10.01
CA GLY A 589 -19.72 -8.91 -10.17
C GLY A 589 -20.60 -8.60 -8.96
N LYS A 590 -20.06 -8.42 -7.75
CA LYS A 590 -20.88 -8.18 -6.53
C LYS A 590 -20.18 -7.28 -5.51
N SER A 591 -20.11 -5.99 -5.80
CA SER A 591 -19.90 -5.00 -4.75
C SER A 591 -21.22 -4.77 -4.02
N LEU A 592 -21.41 -5.41 -2.86
CA LEU A 592 -22.52 -5.11 -1.94
C LEU A 592 -22.20 -3.91 -1.00
N LYS A 593 -21.14 -3.16 -1.34
CA LYS A 593 -20.86 -1.80 -0.87
C LYS A 593 -20.51 -0.97 -2.12
N GLU A 594 -21.42 -0.90 -3.07
CA GLU A 594 -21.56 0.38 -3.76
C GLU A 594 -21.83 1.39 -2.64
N ASN A 595 -21.01 2.42 -2.52
CA ASN A 595 -21.55 3.68 -2.02
C ASN A 595 -22.85 3.85 -2.81
N ILE A 596 -23.97 3.78 -2.12
CA ILE A 596 -25.27 4.12 -2.66
C ILE A 596 -25.25 5.65 -2.80
N GLY A 597 -24.35 6.17 -3.64
CA GLY A 597 -24.63 7.34 -4.42
C GLY A 597 -25.64 6.86 -5.46
N PHE A 598 -26.91 6.99 -5.12
CA PHE A 598 -27.99 6.88 -6.09
C PHE A 598 -27.75 7.95 -7.17
N ASN A 599 -26.93 7.65 -8.18
CA ASN A 599 -26.82 8.50 -9.36
C ASN A 599 -28.07 8.25 -10.20
N PHE A 600 -29.11 9.01 -9.90
CA PHE A 600 -30.42 8.95 -10.55
C PHE A 600 -30.33 8.97 -12.09
N GLN A 601 -29.30 9.62 -12.68
CA GLN A 601 -29.10 9.72 -14.13
C GLN A 601 -29.06 8.39 -14.89
N ASP A 602 -28.44 7.33 -14.34
CA ASP A 602 -28.37 6.03 -15.02
C ASP A 602 -29.74 5.33 -15.07
N TYR A 603 -30.62 5.66 -14.13
CA TYR A 603 -32.00 5.20 -14.11
C TYR A 603 -32.90 6.10 -14.97
N LEU A 604 -32.65 7.42 -15.04
CA LEU A 604 -33.43 8.35 -15.89
C LEU A 604 -33.38 7.99 -17.38
N THR A 605 -32.36 7.23 -17.82
CA THR A 605 -32.20 6.75 -19.20
C THR A 605 -32.78 5.34 -19.45
N ASP A 606 -33.23 4.60 -18.41
CA ASP A 606 -33.81 3.28 -18.58
C ASP A 606 -35.30 3.37 -18.95
N PRO A 607 -35.70 2.95 -20.17
CA PRO A 607 -37.10 2.98 -20.61
C PRO A 607 -38.01 2.08 -19.78
N ARG A 608 -37.46 1.12 -19.04
CA ARG A 608 -38.24 0.16 -18.26
C ARG A 608 -38.74 0.75 -16.96
N ILE A 609 -38.10 1.77 -16.39
CA ILE A 609 -38.48 2.29 -15.06
C ILE A 609 -39.87 2.91 -15.08
N GLY A 610 -40.17 3.73 -16.08
CA GLY A 610 -41.52 4.28 -16.23
C GLY A 610 -42.56 3.15 -16.32
N SER A 611 -42.27 2.11 -17.10
CA SER A 611 -43.17 0.96 -17.25
C SER A 611 -43.29 0.11 -15.98
N THR A 612 -42.22 -0.09 -15.21
CA THR A 612 -42.25 -0.86 -13.95
C THR A 612 -42.95 -0.09 -12.85
N LEU A 613 -42.78 1.23 -12.76
CA LEU A 613 -43.51 2.09 -11.83
C LEU A 613 -45.02 2.07 -12.13
N LEU A 614 -45.42 2.15 -13.40
CA LEU A 614 -46.82 2.00 -13.82
C LEU A 614 -47.38 0.62 -13.46
N MET A 615 -46.63 -0.45 -13.74
CA MET A 615 -47.05 -1.82 -13.39
C MET A 615 -47.17 -2.02 -11.88
N CYS A 616 -46.22 -1.52 -11.09
CA CYS A 616 -46.29 -1.54 -9.63
C CYS A 616 -47.49 -0.74 -9.10
N GLY A 617 -47.78 0.42 -9.69
CA GLY A 617 -49.00 1.18 -9.45
C GLY A 617 -50.25 0.32 -9.68
N CYS A 618 -50.41 -0.26 -10.87
CA CYS A 618 -51.55 -1.11 -11.23
C CYS A 618 -51.72 -2.34 -10.32
N ILE A 619 -50.63 -3.03 -10.00
CA ILE A 619 -50.65 -4.19 -9.09
C ILE A 619 -51.08 -3.76 -7.69
N SER A 620 -50.60 -2.62 -7.20
CA SER A 620 -50.99 -2.11 -5.88
C SER A 620 -52.47 -1.69 -5.83
N PHE A 621 -53.00 -1.09 -6.89
CA PHE A 621 -54.44 -0.84 -7.04
C PHE A 621 -55.24 -2.16 -7.03
N GLY A 622 -54.78 -3.18 -7.77
CA GLY A 622 -55.39 -4.50 -7.80
C GLY A 622 -55.42 -5.19 -6.43
N ILE A 623 -54.34 -5.11 -5.65
CA ILE A 623 -54.26 -5.70 -4.30
C ILE A 623 -55.20 -4.99 -3.32
N ILE A 624 -55.32 -3.66 -3.39
CA ILE A 624 -56.24 -2.89 -2.55
C ILE A 624 -57.69 -3.23 -2.91
N TRP A 625 -58.01 -3.31 -4.21
CA TRP A 625 -59.32 -3.74 -4.68
C TRP A 625 -59.66 -5.16 -4.22
N LEU A 626 -58.71 -6.10 -4.32
CA LEU A 626 -58.91 -7.50 -3.90
C LEU A 626 -59.05 -7.65 -2.38
N ARG A 627 -58.40 -6.78 -1.58
CA ARG A 627 -58.58 -6.72 -0.12
C ARG A 627 -59.94 -6.14 0.26
N ASN A 628 -60.45 -5.16 -0.47
CA ASN A 628 -61.77 -4.57 -0.22
C ASN A 628 -62.92 -5.52 -0.61
N ASN A 629 -62.69 -6.42 -1.57
CA ASN A 629 -63.70 -7.39 -2.02
C ASN A 629 -63.69 -8.72 -1.25
N LYS A 630 -62.88 -8.88 -0.19
CA LYS A 630 -63.02 -10.04 0.70
C LYS A 630 -64.14 -9.78 1.73
N PRO A 631 -65.20 -10.59 1.78
CA PRO A 631 -66.21 -10.46 2.82
C PRO A 631 -65.59 -10.79 4.19
N THR A 632 -65.69 -9.83 5.11
CA THR A 632 -65.23 -9.93 6.49
C THR A 632 -66.09 -10.96 7.23
N HIS A 633 -65.64 -12.21 7.30
CA HIS A 633 -66.10 -13.10 8.37
C HIS A 633 -65.38 -12.71 9.66
N SER A 634 -66.18 -12.21 10.60
CA SER A 634 -65.78 -11.96 11.97
C SER A 634 -65.36 -13.26 12.64
N THR A 635 -64.24 -13.22 13.35
CA THR A 635 -64.03 -14.12 14.49
C THR A 635 -63.24 -13.36 15.53
N GLN A 636 -63.95 -12.98 16.60
CA GLN A 636 -63.36 -12.60 17.86
C GLN A 636 -62.51 -13.76 18.39
N GLN A 637 -61.30 -13.48 18.84
CA GLN A 637 -60.70 -14.32 19.89
C GLN A 637 -59.85 -13.47 20.83
N GLU A 638 -60.50 -13.19 21.97
CA GLU A 638 -60.00 -13.16 23.34
C GLU A 638 -58.54 -12.76 23.60
N LYS A 639 -58.42 -11.64 24.33
CA LYS A 639 -57.27 -11.32 25.17
C LYS A 639 -57.18 -12.32 26.32
N ALA A 640 -56.03 -12.99 26.46
CA ALA A 640 -55.57 -13.55 27.72
C ALA A 640 -54.18 -12.95 28.07
N PRO A 641 -53.91 -12.60 29.34
CA PRO A 641 -52.70 -11.87 29.74
C PRO A 641 -51.55 -12.82 30.06
N LYS A 642 -50.33 -12.50 29.63
CA LYS A 642 -49.10 -13.11 30.17
C LYS A 642 -48.02 -12.04 30.42
N ASP A 643 -47.93 -11.74 31.70
CA ASP A 643 -46.76 -11.63 32.57
C ASP A 643 -45.40 -11.12 32.07
N LYS A 644 -44.79 -10.38 32.98
CA LYS A 644 -43.55 -9.62 32.88
C LYS A 644 -42.35 -10.54 32.68
N THR A 645 -41.46 -10.18 31.74
CA THR A 645 -40.02 -9.96 31.96
C THR A 645 -39.28 -9.91 30.63
N LYS A 646 -38.80 -8.73 30.23
CA LYS A 646 -37.51 -8.57 29.54
C LYS A 646 -37.08 -7.11 29.58
N ARG A 647 -35.91 -6.92 30.17
CA ARG A 647 -35.16 -5.69 30.36
C ARG A 647 -35.09 -4.86 29.06
N PRO A 648 -35.11 -3.51 29.13
CA PRO A 648 -34.72 -2.69 27.99
C PRO A 648 -33.23 -2.92 27.76
N ARG A 649 -32.86 -3.50 26.61
CA ARG A 649 -31.49 -3.41 26.11
C ARG A 649 -31.22 -1.93 25.77
N PRO A 650 -30.09 -1.35 26.20
CA PRO A 650 -29.73 0.01 25.85
C PRO A 650 -29.64 0.16 24.34
N LYS A 651 -30.11 1.30 23.83
CA LYS A 651 -29.74 1.78 22.50
C LYS A 651 -28.21 1.79 22.46
N LEU A 652 -27.63 0.98 21.58
CA LEU A 652 -26.21 1.02 21.28
C LEU A 652 -25.96 2.42 20.70
N SER A 653 -25.28 3.26 21.46
CA SER A 653 -24.75 4.52 20.98
C SER A 653 -23.84 4.22 19.79
N THR A 654 -24.22 4.74 18.63
CA THR A 654 -23.29 5.03 17.54
C THR A 654 -22.27 6.05 18.04
N SER A 655 -21.24 5.57 18.72
CA SER A 655 -20.04 6.34 19.10
C SER A 655 -18.78 5.48 19.03
N LEU A 656 -18.77 4.49 18.14
CA LEU A 656 -17.63 3.61 17.88
C LEU A 656 -17.12 3.78 16.44
N PHE A 657 -16.93 5.04 16.05
CA PHE A 657 -15.97 5.47 15.03
C PHE A 657 -15.52 6.88 15.42
N GLY A 658 -14.91 6.96 16.60
CA GLY A 658 -14.02 8.07 16.93
C GLY A 658 -12.77 7.89 16.09
N GLN A 659 -12.72 8.60 14.97
CA GLN A 659 -11.49 8.97 14.30
C GLN A 659 -10.61 9.63 15.37
N PRO A 660 -9.39 9.13 15.66
CA PRO A 660 -8.46 9.99 16.36
C PRO A 660 -8.15 11.13 15.40
N GLU A 661 -8.64 12.33 15.72
CA GLU A 661 -8.04 13.57 15.21
C GLU A 661 -6.59 13.56 15.69
N SER A 662 -5.72 13.00 14.85
CA SER A 662 -4.30 13.15 14.93
C SER A 662 -3.99 14.61 14.62
N ILE A 663 -3.58 15.34 15.66
CA ILE A 663 -3.01 16.69 15.55
C ILE A 663 -1.69 16.70 14.72
N ALA A 664 -1.26 15.55 14.16
CA ALA A 664 -0.12 15.44 13.25
C ALA A 664 -0.49 15.43 11.76
N ASP A 665 -1.78 15.38 11.38
CA ASP A 665 -2.18 15.44 9.97
C ASP A 665 -2.32 16.89 9.49
N VAL A 666 -1.19 17.56 9.30
CA VAL A 666 -1.12 18.69 8.37
C VAL A 666 -0.44 18.18 7.11
N GLU A 667 -1.20 17.44 6.30
CA GLU A 667 -0.84 17.19 4.91
C GLU A 667 -0.69 18.54 4.20
N PRO A 668 0.45 18.85 3.57
CA PRO A 668 0.52 19.99 2.68
C PRO A 668 -0.41 19.72 1.49
N LYS A 669 -1.39 20.59 1.30
CA LYS A 669 -2.16 20.63 0.05
C LYS A 669 -1.12 20.84 -1.07
N ASP A 670 -1.11 19.93 -2.05
CA ASP A 670 -0.24 19.91 -3.23
C ASP A 670 1.07 19.08 -3.15
N ALA A 671 1.18 18.11 -2.24
CA ALA A 671 2.31 17.16 -2.22
C ALA A 671 2.39 16.31 -3.52
N ARG A 672 3.48 16.47 -4.27
CA ARG A 672 3.86 15.60 -5.40
C ARG A 672 4.54 14.32 -4.92
N GLN A 673 5.01 13.42 -5.78
CA GLN A 673 5.75 12.21 -5.38
C GLN A 673 7.25 12.37 -5.69
N TRP A 674 8.10 11.78 -4.83
CA TRP A 674 9.53 12.08 -4.81
C TRP A 674 10.17 11.59 -6.10
N GLU A 675 10.68 12.52 -6.92
CA GLU A 675 11.37 12.21 -8.18
C GLU A 675 12.79 11.75 -7.86
N MET A 676 12.96 10.44 -7.64
CA MET A 676 14.25 9.77 -7.80
C MET A 676 14.32 9.23 -9.23
N SER A 677 15.49 9.33 -9.86
CA SER A 677 15.71 8.82 -11.22
C SER A 677 15.62 7.29 -11.20
N ASP A 678 14.61 6.76 -11.89
CA ASP A 678 14.41 5.31 -12.11
C ASP A 678 15.23 4.77 -13.31
N SER A 679 16.19 5.54 -13.84
CA SER A 679 16.98 5.12 -15.02
C SER A 679 18.30 4.46 -14.63
N ASP A 680 18.40 3.13 -14.81
CA ASP A 680 19.65 2.37 -14.93
C ASP A 680 20.05 2.19 -16.43
N SER A 681 19.64 3.11 -17.31
CA SER A 681 20.17 3.18 -18.68
C SER A 681 21.19 4.31 -18.78
N ASP A 682 22.42 3.91 -19.11
CA ASP A 682 23.66 4.68 -19.38
C ASP A 682 23.54 6.19 -19.58
#